data_AF-A0A373QGI9-F1
#
_entry.id   AF-A0A373QGI9-F1
#
_cell.length_a   1.000
_cell.length_b   1.000
_cell.length_c   1.000
_cell.angle_alpha   90.00
_cell.angle_beta   90.00
_cell.angle_gamma   90.00
#
_symmetry.space_group_name_H-M   'P 1'
#
loop_
_entity.id
_entity.type
_entity.pdbx_description
1 polymer ?
#
loop_
_entity_poly.entity_id
_entity_poly.type
_entity_poly.pdbx_seq_one_letter_code
_entity_poly.pdbx_strand_id
1 'polypeptide(L)'
;MLRNGVKNSRFQCIILTISSALWYYKIYNKDSYTLLRYMKRGIKMKRKAVSIILALSMLLPTLNFAVSADEIKTEINSEQTEVLATSSPNEKSTEENIAATNVPLDNSTDTVNINKNDVAPMTDGTDLSSDLQNGDVTINTNGTYYIGSVDVTNIVTVKTGVKADLTVENVTMTSATSSPIIIESGAVVNLHINGTNTVTAKKSGKAGINVAANSIESDYSILTVDGDGILNVTGTAQASGIGANLNQLHGKIIINGGTINAVGGMKGTAIGGGIKTSGNVSGCTIEINGGIINASAGRYGTAIGGVERQSNAEIIVNGGYIKATADASVTYSIGPGRMTPTTEQFGVNNIYINGGSVDGTFRSTDYDKVQDKDGNKLKQVVLTMPDAVEMANKEVTVGSWKTVTDSEAKLYVYVTEDTTGYAVTYAGKIYRTDDIENQTTLTEYSGSDCTCTDANSSIKLSVPDEITVNKIVGQTKIKLTTDFEKSSDCTYPTHILNCTYTLTTADENETAISSDLAEVVDGYIVAHYKQGTHKIRVKVTATLNGYIFNNSKDISLTGDDKSQFDISKGNIKITKNNDNNDIVTVTVGTTSYDIPKNMEIYIVQSTSQTSNVIEVVQGANPTIVLDNINILSRSSINNALTIGDDVELTLRLKGTNKIESQSVNLAAVRGITATSNLLLKIRVIMTVL
;
A
#
# COMPACT_ATOMS: atom_id res chain seq x y z
N MET A 1 -46.56 -19.75 43.75
CA MET A 1 -47.05 -18.82 44.79
C MET A 1 -45.82 -18.11 45.36
N LEU A 2 -45.69 -16.80 45.58
CA LEU A 2 -46.42 -15.57 45.21
C LEU A 2 -45.34 -14.60 44.63
N ARG A 3 -45.49 -14.04 43.42
CA ARG A 3 -46.18 -12.77 43.02
C ARG A 3 -45.34 -11.49 43.19
N ASN A 4 -45.43 -10.67 42.13
CA ASN A 4 -44.99 -9.27 41.97
C ASN A 4 -43.46 -9.05 41.83
N GLY A 5 -42.93 -8.32 40.84
CA GLY A 5 -43.57 -7.73 39.66
C GLY A 5 -43.02 -6.36 39.28
N VAL A 6 -41.94 -6.31 38.49
CA VAL A 6 -41.54 -5.12 37.72
C VAL A 6 -41.11 -5.58 36.32
N LYS A 7 -41.86 -5.16 35.29
CA LYS A 7 -41.45 -5.25 33.88
C LYS A 7 -40.73 -3.95 33.48
N ASN A 8 -39.91 -4.02 32.42
CA ASN A 8 -39.35 -2.91 31.64
C ASN A 8 -38.26 -2.05 32.33
N SER A 9 -37.03 -2.56 32.41
CA SER A 9 -35.82 -1.72 32.37
C SER A 9 -35.45 -1.42 30.91
N ARG A 10 -35.56 -0.16 30.47
CA ARG A 10 -35.35 0.26 29.06
C ARG A 10 -33.89 0.31 28.57
N PHE A 11 -32.94 -0.26 29.30
CA PHE A 11 -31.52 -0.17 29.00
C PHE A 11 -30.86 -1.54 28.96
N GLN A 12 -30.05 -1.78 27.93
CA GLN A 12 -29.22 -2.97 27.78
C GLN A 12 -27.75 -2.59 28.04
N CYS A 13 -27.10 -3.29 28.95
CA CYS A 13 -25.67 -3.14 29.22
C CYS A 13 -24.90 -4.24 28.48
N ILE A 14 -24.14 -3.86 27.46
CA ILE A 14 -23.29 -4.79 26.69
C ILE A 14 -21.86 -4.67 27.23
N ILE A 15 -21.28 -5.79 27.63
CA ILE A 15 -19.87 -5.89 28.02
C ILE A 15 -19.11 -6.43 26.81
N LEU A 16 -18.22 -5.61 26.24
CA LEU A 16 -17.29 -6.00 25.18
C LEU A 16 -15.90 -6.19 25.77
N THR A 17 -15.41 -7.42 25.74
CA THR A 17 -14.03 -7.76 26.12
C THR A 17 -13.14 -7.71 24.89
N ILE A 18 -12.22 -6.75 24.85
CA ILE A 18 -11.05 -6.73 23.96
C ILE A 18 -9.82 -6.74 24.88
N SER A 19 -8.74 -7.42 24.47
CA SER A 19 -7.62 -7.70 25.36
C SER A 19 -6.87 -6.43 25.83
N SER A 20 -6.15 -6.55 26.94
CA SER A 20 -5.40 -5.49 27.66
C SER A 20 -6.22 -4.49 28.51
N ALA A 21 -6.45 -4.88 29.76
CA ALA A 21 -6.44 -4.04 30.97
C ALA A 21 -7.43 -2.87 31.16
N LEU A 22 -8.42 -2.62 30.30
CA LEU A 22 -9.40 -1.52 30.50
C LEU A 22 -10.87 -1.94 30.36
N TRP A 23 -11.66 -1.69 31.41
CA TRP A 23 -13.11 -1.93 31.42
C TRP A 23 -13.89 -0.64 31.12
N TYR A 24 -14.73 -0.68 30.10
CA TYR A 24 -15.67 0.40 29.74
C TYR A 24 -17.10 -0.13 29.73
N TYR A 25 -18.04 0.70 30.18
CA TYR A 25 -19.48 0.44 30.04
C TYR A 25 -20.06 1.33 28.94
N LYS A 26 -20.79 0.73 27.99
CA LYS A 26 -21.65 1.45 27.05
C LYS A 26 -23.12 1.23 27.45
N ILE A 27 -23.88 2.33 27.49
CA ILE A 27 -25.33 2.30 27.72
C ILE A 27 -25.99 2.83 26.46
N TYR A 28 -26.87 2.00 25.88
CA TYR A 28 -27.61 2.30 24.66
C TYR A 28 -29.11 2.44 24.96
N ASN A 29 -29.78 3.34 24.24
CA ASN A 29 -31.24 3.31 24.13
C ASN A 29 -31.63 2.23 23.12
N LYS A 30 -32.54 1.32 23.51
CA LYS A 30 -32.93 0.16 22.70
C LYS A 30 -33.67 0.54 21.41
N ASP A 31 -34.42 1.64 21.45
CA ASP A 31 -35.34 2.01 20.37
C ASP A 31 -34.70 2.90 19.29
N SER A 32 -33.46 3.38 19.52
CA SER A 32 -32.78 4.35 18.64
C SER A 32 -31.27 4.11 18.47
N TYR A 33 -30.70 3.08 19.10
CA TYR A 33 -29.26 2.74 19.13
C TYR A 33 -28.30 3.89 19.51
N THR A 34 -28.83 4.99 20.04
CA THR A 34 -28.05 6.19 20.37
C THR A 34 -27.25 5.97 21.64
N LEU A 35 -25.96 6.32 21.59
CA LEU A 35 -25.03 6.17 22.71
C LEU A 35 -25.28 7.25 23.77
N LEU A 36 -25.75 6.86 24.95
CA LEU A 36 -26.10 7.80 26.02
C LEU A 36 -24.91 8.23 26.88
N ARG A 37 -23.90 7.37 27.06
CA ARG A 37 -22.67 7.70 27.80
C ARG A 37 -21.56 6.66 27.62
N TYR A 38 -20.33 7.14 27.80
CA TYR A 38 -19.14 6.33 28.13
C TYR A 38 -18.76 6.51 29.60
N MET A 39 -18.26 5.47 30.25
CA MET A 39 -17.61 5.59 31.58
C MET A 39 -16.36 4.71 31.66
N LYS A 40 -15.23 5.33 32.02
CA LYS A 40 -13.93 4.69 32.32
C LYS A 40 -13.79 4.49 33.82
N ARG A 41 -13.35 3.31 34.27
CA ARG A 41 -13.14 3.06 35.71
C ARG A 41 -11.70 3.37 36.12
N GLY A 42 -11.49 4.47 36.83
CA GLY A 42 -10.18 4.79 37.41
C GLY A 42 -10.18 6.03 38.29
N ILE A 43 -10.41 5.84 39.60
CA ILE A 43 -9.95 6.66 40.76
C ILE A 43 -10.55 6.04 42.04
N LYS A 44 -9.78 5.99 43.13
CA LYS A 44 -10.26 5.55 44.45
C LYS A 44 -11.28 6.55 45.02
N MET A 45 -12.59 6.29 44.90
CA MET A 45 -13.59 7.07 45.64
C MET A 45 -13.72 6.59 47.09
N LYS A 46 -13.48 7.48 48.04
CA LYS A 46 -13.78 7.27 49.47
C LYS A 46 -15.29 7.10 49.67
N ARG A 47 -15.70 6.20 50.58
CA ARG A 47 -17.11 5.96 50.94
C ARG A 47 -17.78 7.24 51.47
N LYS A 48 -18.53 7.97 50.61
CA LYS A 48 -19.65 8.87 50.99
C LYS A 48 -20.48 9.46 49.82
N ALA A 49 -20.00 9.41 48.57
CA ALA A 49 -20.67 10.07 47.43
C ALA A 49 -21.79 9.26 46.73
N VAL A 50 -22.04 8.00 47.10
CA VAL A 50 -22.97 7.11 46.37
C VAL A 50 -24.46 7.38 46.68
N SER A 51 -24.77 7.99 47.82
CA SER A 51 -26.17 8.14 48.29
C SER A 51 -26.95 9.32 47.69
N ILE A 52 -26.30 10.26 47.01
CA ILE A 52 -26.96 11.48 46.50
C ILE A 52 -27.38 11.32 45.02
N ILE A 53 -26.57 10.64 44.20
CA ILE A 53 -26.86 10.44 42.77
C ILE A 53 -28.05 9.48 42.56
N LEU A 54 -28.26 8.51 43.46
CA LEU A 54 -29.41 7.60 43.41
C LEU A 54 -30.75 8.28 43.76
N ALA A 55 -30.72 9.44 44.44
CA ALA A 55 -31.91 10.13 44.92
C ALA A 55 -32.50 11.09 43.88
N LEU A 56 -31.66 11.79 43.10
CA LEU A 56 -32.14 12.69 42.04
C LEU A 56 -32.73 11.96 40.82
N SER A 57 -32.36 10.70 40.58
CA SER A 57 -32.94 9.91 39.47
C SER A 57 -34.32 9.32 39.77
N MET A 58 -34.90 9.56 40.96
CA MET A 58 -36.22 9.05 41.36
C MET A 58 -37.31 10.12 41.40
N LEU A 59 -36.96 11.41 41.31
CA LEU A 59 -37.93 12.50 41.12
C LEU A 59 -37.79 13.07 39.70
N LEU A 60 -38.69 12.64 38.80
CA LEU A 60 -39.29 13.36 37.66
C LEU A 60 -39.78 12.38 36.56
N PRO A 61 -41.01 11.85 36.68
CA PRO A 61 -41.71 11.25 35.54
C PRO A 61 -43.13 11.82 35.35
N THR A 62 -43.28 13.14 35.25
CA THR A 62 -44.57 13.79 34.93
C THR A 62 -44.39 15.06 34.11
N LEU A 63 -44.49 14.94 32.77
CA LEU A 63 -45.17 15.88 31.85
C LEU A 63 -44.93 15.43 30.40
N ASN A 64 -45.88 14.67 29.86
CA ASN A 64 -46.00 14.47 28.42
C ASN A 64 -46.77 15.65 27.83
N PHE A 65 -46.22 16.31 26.81
CA PHE A 65 -47.03 16.86 25.71
C PHE A 65 -46.28 16.68 24.40
N ALA A 66 -47.01 16.30 23.36
CA ALA A 66 -46.47 16.10 22.02
C ALA A 66 -46.66 17.39 21.20
N VAL A 67 -45.64 17.75 20.41
CA VAL A 67 -45.75 18.71 19.29
C VAL A 67 -44.97 18.12 18.12
N SER A 68 -45.54 18.23 16.92
CA SER A 68 -44.98 17.72 15.66
C SER A 68 -43.82 18.59 15.16
N ALA A 69 -43.08 18.07 14.18
CA ALA A 69 -42.19 18.89 13.36
C ALA A 69 -43.02 19.80 12.44
N ASP A 70 -43.09 21.09 12.75
CA ASP A 70 -43.00 22.23 11.83
C ASP A 70 -43.11 23.54 12.64
N GLU A 71 -42.59 24.65 12.09
CA GLU A 71 -42.36 25.95 12.76
C GLU A 71 -41.24 25.87 13.83
N ILE A 72 -40.26 26.78 13.92
CA ILE A 72 -40.27 28.22 13.67
C ILE A 72 -39.02 28.66 12.89
N LYS A 73 -39.22 29.56 11.92
CA LYS A 73 -38.18 30.37 11.28
C LYS A 73 -38.26 31.80 11.82
N THR A 74 -37.12 32.31 12.31
CA THR A 74 -36.70 33.74 12.34
C THR A 74 -37.51 34.81 13.10
N GLU A 75 -36.75 35.71 13.76
CA GLU A 75 -37.10 37.05 14.28
C GLU A 75 -38.07 37.06 15.50
N ILE A 76 -37.81 37.82 16.57
CA ILE A 76 -37.72 39.28 16.63
C ILE A 76 -36.85 39.75 17.83
N ASN A 77 -36.16 40.88 17.65
CA ASN A 77 -35.48 41.65 18.71
C ASN A 77 -36.47 42.50 19.52
N SER A 78 -36.13 42.78 20.79
CA SER A 78 -36.84 43.69 21.72
C SER A 78 -38.28 43.25 22.09
N GLU A 79 -38.88 43.66 23.21
CA GLU A 79 -38.57 44.74 24.15
C GLU A 79 -39.33 44.51 25.48
N GLN A 80 -38.76 44.89 26.65
CA GLN A 80 -39.39 45.76 27.66
C GLN A 80 -38.65 45.77 29.03
N THR A 81 -37.92 46.88 29.22
CA THR A 81 -37.91 47.74 30.43
C THR A 81 -39.30 47.85 31.11
N GLU A 82 -39.49 48.18 32.39
CA GLU A 82 -38.79 49.07 33.36
C GLU A 82 -39.24 48.64 34.80
N VAL A 83 -38.67 49.06 35.94
CA VAL A 83 -38.82 50.37 36.62
C VAL A 83 -37.74 50.55 37.72
N LEU A 84 -37.45 51.82 38.01
CA LEU A 84 -36.36 52.45 38.76
C LEU A 84 -36.20 52.22 40.29
N ALA A 85 -34.92 52.31 40.70
CA ALA A 85 -34.30 53.10 41.79
C ALA A 85 -34.48 52.79 43.30
N THR A 86 -33.34 52.74 44.02
CA THR A 86 -32.93 53.80 44.99
C THR A 86 -31.42 53.78 45.32
N SER A 87 -30.77 54.95 45.23
CA SER A 87 -29.59 55.50 45.97
C SER A 87 -28.27 54.70 46.21
N SER A 88 -27.16 55.36 45.83
CA SER A 88 -25.75 55.25 46.27
C SER A 88 -25.55 55.63 47.78
N PRO A 89 -24.35 55.68 48.43
CA PRO A 89 -22.95 55.47 47.94
C PRO A 89 -21.95 54.71 48.88
N ASN A 90 -20.69 54.56 48.40
CA ASN A 90 -19.36 54.45 49.08
C ASN A 90 -18.50 53.30 48.50
N GLU A 91 -17.20 53.41 48.18
CA GLU A 91 -16.20 54.50 48.05
C GLU A 91 -15.26 54.09 46.87
N LYS A 92 -14.96 54.95 45.89
CA LYS A 92 -13.76 55.81 45.78
C LYS A 92 -12.43 55.03 45.93
N SER A 93 -11.59 54.72 44.92
CA SER A 93 -11.08 55.38 43.69
C SER A 93 -10.02 56.48 43.88
N THR A 94 -8.77 56.19 43.46
CA THR A 94 -7.72 57.08 42.87
C THR A 94 -6.57 56.14 42.45
N GLU A 95 -6.09 56.07 41.20
CA GLU A 95 -5.30 57.08 40.45
C GLU A 95 -3.89 57.30 41.07
N GLU A 96 -2.78 57.41 40.32
CA GLU A 96 -2.58 57.57 38.87
C GLU A 96 -1.15 57.17 38.41
N ASN A 97 -0.95 57.08 37.08
CA ASN A 97 0.26 57.26 36.24
C ASN A 97 1.69 57.40 36.84
N ILE A 98 2.72 56.86 36.13
CA ILE A 98 3.78 57.65 35.43
C ILE A 98 4.92 56.77 34.84
N ALA A 99 5.39 57.17 33.66
CA ALA A 99 6.69 56.93 32.99
C ALA A 99 7.13 55.52 32.52
N ALA A 100 7.31 55.41 31.20
CA ALA A 100 8.24 54.48 30.58
C ALA A 100 9.70 54.89 30.89
N THR A 101 10.55 53.92 31.22
CA THR A 101 12.01 54.07 31.22
C THR A 101 12.62 52.85 30.54
N ASN A 102 13.51 53.06 29.56
CA ASN A 102 14.22 51.98 28.88
C ASN A 102 15.30 51.35 29.79
N VAL A 103 15.80 50.17 29.38
CA VAL A 103 16.99 49.38 29.80
C VAL A 103 16.65 48.11 30.62
N PRO A 104 17.15 46.90 30.26
CA PRO A 104 17.56 46.37 28.95
C PRO A 104 16.79 45.07 28.59
N LEU A 105 17.15 44.41 27.48
CA LEU A 105 16.78 43.03 27.22
C LEU A 105 17.44 42.11 28.26
N ASP A 106 16.66 41.35 29.04
CA ASP A 106 17.13 40.17 29.76
C ASP A 106 16.62 38.91 29.05
N ASN A 107 17.53 37.99 28.79
CA ASN A 107 17.37 36.79 27.99
C ASN A 107 17.22 35.56 28.91
N SER A 108 16.16 35.55 29.72
CA SER A 108 15.80 34.39 30.55
C SER A 108 14.53 33.69 30.06
N THR A 109 14.65 32.39 29.83
CA THR A 109 13.55 31.47 29.56
C THR A 109 12.81 31.12 30.85
N ASP A 110 11.53 31.44 30.97
CA ASP A 110 10.63 30.72 31.88
C ASP A 110 9.17 30.78 31.41
N THR A 111 8.40 29.73 31.69
CA THR A 111 7.07 29.47 31.09
C THR A 111 5.95 29.50 32.13
N VAL A 112 4.79 30.08 31.77
CA VAL A 112 3.51 29.81 32.46
C VAL A 112 2.36 29.69 31.45
N ASN A 113 1.54 28.66 31.67
CA ASN A 113 0.37 28.21 30.89
C ASN A 113 -0.82 28.13 31.90
N ILE A 114 -2.12 28.11 31.59
CA ILE A 114 -2.89 27.62 30.43
C ILE A 114 -4.17 28.45 30.27
N ASN A 115 -4.69 28.64 29.04
CA ASN A 115 -6.14 28.61 28.80
C ASN A 115 -6.49 27.85 27.52
N LYS A 116 -6.97 26.61 27.71
CA LYS A 116 -7.22 25.58 26.70
C LYS A 116 -8.66 25.14 26.85
N ASN A 117 -9.45 25.20 25.79
CA ASN A 117 -10.74 24.52 25.68
C ASN A 117 -10.88 23.84 24.30
N ASP A 118 -11.28 22.58 24.34
CA ASP A 118 -12.01 21.84 23.31
C ASP A 118 -11.39 21.59 21.92
N VAL A 119 -10.16 21.07 21.90
CA VAL A 119 -9.86 19.83 21.15
C VAL A 119 -8.97 18.95 22.04
N ALA A 120 -9.15 17.62 22.01
CA ALA A 120 -8.30 16.68 22.75
C ALA A 120 -7.04 16.36 21.92
N PRO A 121 -5.82 16.76 22.34
CA PRO A 121 -4.61 16.32 21.67
C PRO A 121 -4.32 14.86 22.06
N MET A 122 -3.81 14.08 21.10
CA MET A 122 -3.27 12.75 21.40
C MET A 122 -2.02 12.86 22.30
N THR A 123 -1.82 11.87 23.17
CA THR A 123 -0.96 12.00 24.36
C THR A 123 0.51 11.64 24.21
N ASP A 124 0.94 11.10 23.05
CA ASP A 124 2.23 10.40 22.92
C ASP A 124 3.08 10.87 21.71
N GLY A 125 2.87 12.10 21.22
CA GLY A 125 3.64 12.69 20.12
C GLY A 125 4.23 14.07 20.44
N THR A 126 5.31 14.44 19.75
CA THR A 126 5.87 15.81 19.82
C THR A 126 5.00 16.74 18.97
N ASP A 127 4.36 17.71 19.60
CA ASP A 127 3.59 18.75 18.90
C ASP A 127 4.55 19.78 18.28
N LEU A 128 4.56 19.86 16.95
CA LEU A 128 5.41 20.75 16.15
C LEU A 128 4.64 22.00 15.67
N SER A 129 3.37 22.16 16.07
CA SER A 129 2.48 23.19 15.53
C SER A 129 3.00 24.61 15.80
N SER A 130 3.48 24.89 17.02
CA SER A 130 4.10 26.16 17.37
C SER A 130 5.43 26.40 16.66
N ASP A 131 6.23 25.35 16.51
CA ASP A 131 7.56 25.46 15.91
C ASP A 131 7.42 25.79 14.42
N LEU A 132 6.47 25.14 13.74
CA LEU A 132 6.16 25.36 12.34
C LEU A 132 5.51 26.73 12.06
N GLN A 133 4.82 27.34 13.04
CA GLN A 133 4.38 28.74 12.93
C GLN A 133 5.58 29.71 13.00
N ASN A 134 6.61 29.39 13.80
CA ASN A 134 7.75 30.26 14.03
C ASN A 134 8.90 30.09 13.02
N GLY A 135 8.99 28.95 12.32
CA GLY A 135 10.00 28.73 11.29
C GLY A 135 9.92 27.36 10.61
N ASP A 136 10.92 27.04 9.79
CA ASP A 136 11.06 25.73 9.17
C ASP A 136 11.42 24.66 10.22
N VAL A 137 10.73 23.52 10.19
CA VAL A 137 10.91 22.42 11.13
C VAL A 137 11.72 21.29 10.51
N THR A 138 12.69 20.77 11.25
CA THR A 138 13.49 19.61 10.85
C THR A 138 13.30 18.46 11.84
N ILE A 139 12.76 17.35 11.36
CA ILE A 139 12.61 16.10 12.10
C ILE A 139 13.89 15.26 11.84
N ASN A 140 14.74 15.16 12.86
CA ASN A 140 16.07 14.54 12.81
C ASN A 140 16.20 13.29 13.70
N THR A 141 15.13 12.89 14.38
CA THR A 141 15.05 11.77 15.32
C THR A 141 13.82 10.92 15.00
N ASN A 142 13.86 9.65 15.39
CA ASN A 142 12.71 8.75 15.22
C ASN A 142 11.65 9.06 16.28
N GLY A 143 10.37 9.02 15.90
CA GLY A 143 9.28 9.19 16.86
C GLY A 143 7.95 9.59 16.23
N THR A 144 6.98 9.86 17.09
CA THR A 144 5.65 10.35 16.72
C THR A 144 5.60 11.88 16.81
N TYR A 145 5.02 12.50 15.79
CA TYR A 145 4.93 13.96 15.64
C TYR A 145 3.51 14.38 15.27
N TYR A 146 3.11 15.57 15.71
CA TYR A 146 1.79 16.13 15.43
C TYR A 146 1.90 17.57 14.92
N ILE A 147 1.12 17.91 13.89
CA ILE A 147 0.92 19.27 13.41
C ILE A 147 -0.58 19.49 13.26
N GLY A 148 -1.13 20.47 13.97
CA GLY A 148 -2.58 20.67 14.04
C GLY A 148 -3.01 22.12 13.97
N SER A 149 -4.04 22.41 13.16
CA SER A 149 -4.75 23.69 13.13
C SER A 149 -3.85 24.91 12.89
N VAL A 150 -2.91 24.80 11.95
CA VAL A 150 -1.99 25.89 11.57
C VAL A 150 -2.15 26.27 10.08
N ASP A 151 -1.98 27.55 9.78
CA ASP A 151 -1.82 28.08 8.41
C ASP A 151 -0.43 28.75 8.31
N VAL A 152 0.45 28.19 7.48
CA VAL A 152 1.89 28.46 7.50
C VAL A 152 2.51 28.48 6.10
N THR A 153 3.60 29.23 5.94
CA THR A 153 4.43 29.23 4.72
C THR A 153 5.73 28.44 4.86
N ASN A 154 6.05 28.04 6.10
CA ASN A 154 7.26 27.30 6.47
C ASN A 154 7.15 25.82 6.05
N ILE A 155 8.27 25.11 6.09
CA ILE A 155 8.37 23.73 5.61
C ILE A 155 8.72 22.74 6.75
N VAL A 156 8.34 21.49 6.56
CA VAL A 156 8.75 20.34 7.38
C VAL A 156 9.72 19.47 6.58
N THR A 157 10.89 19.18 7.14
CA THR A 157 11.88 18.27 6.54
C THR A 157 12.14 17.07 7.45
N VAL A 158 11.84 15.86 6.99
CA VAL A 158 12.24 14.61 7.62
C VAL A 158 13.58 14.16 7.04
N LYS A 159 14.59 13.97 7.90
CA LYS A 159 15.98 13.69 7.50
C LYS A 159 16.23 12.24 7.11
N THR A 160 17.24 12.01 6.26
CA THR A 160 17.74 10.68 5.90
C THR A 160 17.96 9.80 7.13
N GLY A 161 17.48 8.55 7.08
CA GLY A 161 17.61 7.57 8.15
C GLY A 161 16.55 7.68 9.27
N VAL A 162 15.69 8.71 9.23
CA VAL A 162 14.64 8.91 10.23
C VAL A 162 13.37 8.11 9.91
N LYS A 163 12.76 7.54 10.94
CA LYS A 163 11.41 6.94 10.93
C LYS A 163 10.45 7.81 11.74
N ALA A 164 9.49 8.45 11.07
CA ALA A 164 8.56 9.39 11.69
C ALA A 164 7.10 8.99 11.46
N ASP A 165 6.32 8.89 12.54
CA ASP A 165 4.87 8.77 12.50
C ASP A 165 4.29 10.18 12.66
N LEU A 166 3.90 10.81 11.55
CA LEU A 166 3.47 12.21 11.49
C LEU A 166 1.96 12.30 11.32
N THR A 167 1.26 12.86 12.32
CA THR A 167 -0.16 13.21 12.22
C THR A 167 -0.33 14.65 11.78
N VAL A 168 -1.17 14.88 10.77
CA VAL A 168 -1.61 16.22 10.34
C VAL A 168 -3.11 16.38 10.51
N GLU A 169 -3.54 17.45 11.18
CA GLU A 169 -4.95 17.74 11.42
C GLU A 169 -5.31 19.19 11.11
N ASN A 170 -6.20 19.41 10.13
CA ASN A 170 -6.68 20.75 9.73
C ASN A 170 -5.54 21.75 9.40
N VAL A 171 -4.46 21.27 8.77
CA VAL A 171 -3.26 22.05 8.46
C VAL A 171 -3.34 22.67 7.06
N THR A 172 -2.94 23.93 6.92
CA THR A 172 -2.63 24.56 5.62
C THR A 172 -1.15 24.93 5.55
N MET A 173 -0.41 24.35 4.61
CA MET A 173 0.99 24.67 4.33
C MET A 173 1.16 25.18 2.91
N THR A 174 1.64 26.42 2.75
CA THR A 174 1.80 27.06 1.44
C THR A 174 3.20 27.65 1.25
N SER A 175 4.15 26.83 0.77
CA SER A 175 5.55 27.25 0.64
C SER A 175 5.84 27.96 -0.68
N ALA A 176 6.41 29.16 -0.59
CA ALA A 176 6.94 29.92 -1.73
C ALA A 176 8.42 29.61 -2.03
N THR A 177 9.10 28.86 -1.15
CA THR A 177 10.57 28.67 -1.16
C THR A 177 11.00 27.24 -1.49
N SER A 178 10.14 26.25 -1.21
CA SER A 178 10.40 24.83 -1.45
C SER A 178 9.10 24.03 -1.58
N SER A 179 9.19 22.71 -1.44
CA SER A 179 8.06 21.85 -1.08
C SER A 179 7.71 22.05 0.39
N PRO A 180 6.43 22.21 0.77
CA PRO A 180 6.06 22.35 2.18
C PRO A 180 6.38 21.13 3.04
N ILE A 181 6.27 19.91 2.50
CA ILE A 181 6.74 18.69 3.19
C ILE A 181 7.85 18.07 2.34
N ILE A 182 8.99 17.79 2.98
CA ILE A 182 10.16 17.16 2.38
C ILE A 182 10.49 15.90 3.16
N ILE A 183 10.58 14.79 2.46
CA ILE A 183 11.02 13.50 2.98
C ILE A 183 12.32 13.19 2.24
N GLU A 184 13.45 13.31 2.95
CA GLU A 184 14.77 13.04 2.37
C GLU A 184 14.96 11.56 2.07
N SER A 185 15.81 11.27 1.09
CA SER A 185 16.11 9.90 0.68
C SER A 185 16.59 9.05 1.88
N GLY A 186 16.11 7.81 2.00
CA GLY A 186 16.37 6.95 3.15
C GLY A 186 15.56 7.27 4.42
N ALA A 187 14.61 8.21 4.39
CA ALA A 187 13.64 8.42 5.48
C ALA A 187 12.36 7.59 5.27
N VAL A 188 11.68 7.22 6.36
CA VAL A 188 10.39 6.52 6.36
C VAL A 188 9.37 7.36 7.12
N VAL A 189 8.24 7.66 6.49
CA VAL A 189 7.17 8.48 7.08
C VAL A 189 5.83 7.77 6.96
N ASN A 190 5.16 7.59 8.08
CA ASN A 190 3.73 7.28 8.10
C ASN A 190 2.98 8.59 8.37
N LEU A 191 2.20 9.05 7.38
CA LEU A 191 1.44 10.28 7.41
C LEU A 191 -0.03 9.96 7.71
N HIS A 192 -0.44 10.19 8.96
CA HIS A 192 -1.83 10.04 9.40
C HIS A 192 -2.59 11.34 9.12
N ILE A 193 -3.62 11.30 8.27
CA ILE A 193 -4.41 12.49 7.90
C ILE A 193 -5.76 12.54 8.63
N ASN A 194 -5.97 13.61 9.41
CA ASN A 194 -7.20 13.91 10.11
C ASN A 194 -7.79 15.24 9.61
N GLY A 195 -9.11 15.39 9.61
CA GLY A 195 -9.76 16.65 9.20
C GLY A 195 -9.47 17.02 7.73
N THR A 196 -9.36 18.32 7.42
CA THR A 196 -9.05 18.79 6.05
C THR A 196 -7.68 19.47 5.98
N ASN A 197 -6.73 18.83 5.30
CA ASN A 197 -5.36 19.32 5.15
C ASN A 197 -5.09 19.84 3.73
N THR A 198 -4.24 20.86 3.61
CA THR A 198 -3.83 21.46 2.33
C THR A 198 -2.33 21.69 2.30
N VAL A 199 -1.65 21.18 1.28
CA VAL A 199 -0.19 21.23 1.11
C VAL A 199 0.14 21.71 -0.30
N THR A 200 0.57 22.96 -0.43
CA THR A 200 0.74 23.65 -1.72
C THR A 200 2.15 24.19 -1.89
N ALA A 201 2.85 23.74 -2.93
CA ALA A 201 4.07 24.40 -3.40
C ALA A 201 3.74 25.53 -4.38
N LYS A 202 4.41 26.68 -4.25
CA LYS A 202 4.33 27.81 -5.19
C LYS A 202 5.61 28.03 -6.00
N LYS A 203 6.74 27.45 -5.59
CA LYS A 203 8.02 27.55 -6.32
C LYS A 203 8.05 26.58 -7.49
N SER A 204 8.36 27.07 -8.69
CA SER A 204 8.49 26.24 -9.90
C SER A 204 9.43 25.04 -9.69
N GLY A 205 9.04 23.88 -10.22
CA GLY A 205 9.78 22.63 -10.06
C GLY A 205 9.72 22.03 -8.65
N LYS A 206 8.81 22.47 -7.78
CA LYS A 206 8.57 21.88 -6.45
C LYS A 206 7.24 21.13 -6.35
N ALA A 207 7.31 19.97 -5.70
CA ALA A 207 6.18 19.14 -5.36
C ALA A 207 5.50 19.63 -4.08
N GLY A 208 4.22 19.29 -3.86
CA GLY A 208 3.54 19.59 -2.60
C GLY A 208 4.12 18.76 -1.44
N ILE A 209 4.19 17.44 -1.64
CA ILE A 209 4.94 16.53 -0.76
C ILE A 209 6.08 15.92 -1.58
N ASN A 210 7.32 16.27 -1.23
CA ASN A 210 8.51 15.75 -1.91
C ASN A 210 9.01 14.45 -1.25
N VAL A 211 8.68 13.32 -1.85
CA VAL A 211 9.11 11.96 -1.48
C VAL A 211 10.40 11.67 -2.27
N ALA A 212 11.58 12.02 -1.75
CA ALA A 212 12.82 11.98 -2.53
C ALA A 212 13.41 10.56 -2.66
N ALA A 213 14.07 10.29 -3.79
CA ALA A 213 14.98 9.16 -3.95
C ALA A 213 16.28 9.57 -4.67
N ASN A 214 17.39 8.99 -4.25
CA ASN A 214 18.68 9.03 -4.96
C ASN A 214 18.87 7.81 -5.86
N SER A 215 18.39 6.63 -5.41
CA SER A 215 18.42 5.34 -6.09
C SER A 215 17.13 4.58 -5.82
N ILE A 216 16.47 4.04 -6.85
CA ILE A 216 15.25 3.23 -6.67
C ILE A 216 15.50 1.87 -6.02
N GLU A 217 16.75 1.43 -5.96
CA GLU A 217 17.12 0.10 -5.49
C GLU A 217 17.46 0.10 -4.00
N SER A 218 18.23 1.09 -3.51
CA SER A 218 18.82 1.06 -2.16
C SER A 218 18.87 2.41 -1.41
N ASP A 219 18.47 3.52 -2.03
CA ASP A 219 18.45 4.84 -1.37
C ASP A 219 17.25 5.64 -1.86
N TYR A 220 16.10 5.37 -1.25
CA TYR A 220 14.83 6.03 -1.49
C TYR A 220 14.09 6.28 -0.16
N SER A 221 13.25 7.31 -0.13
CA SER A 221 12.30 7.50 0.97
C SER A 221 11.06 6.62 0.82
N ILE A 222 10.37 6.36 1.93
CA ILE A 222 9.07 5.68 1.95
C ILE A 222 8.05 6.64 2.58
N LEU A 223 6.98 6.93 1.86
CA LEU A 223 5.79 7.61 2.39
C LEU A 223 4.62 6.62 2.41
N THR A 224 4.08 6.36 3.59
CA THR A 224 2.77 5.73 3.78
C THR A 224 1.75 6.82 4.13
N VAL A 225 0.60 6.87 3.46
CA VAL A 225 -0.51 7.76 3.81
C VAL A 225 -1.70 6.93 4.30
N ASP A 226 -2.23 7.26 5.47
CA ASP A 226 -3.45 6.65 6.01
C ASP A 226 -4.30 7.68 6.78
N GLY A 227 -5.40 7.25 7.37
CA GLY A 227 -6.40 8.08 8.05
C GLY A 227 -7.73 8.11 7.30
N ASP A 228 -8.70 8.87 7.82
CA ASP A 228 -10.01 9.11 7.20
C ASP A 228 -10.20 10.57 6.73
N GLY A 229 -9.23 11.45 7.00
CA GLY A 229 -9.23 12.84 6.59
C GLY A 229 -9.05 13.08 5.08
N ILE A 230 -9.08 14.37 4.73
CA ILE A 230 -8.85 14.89 3.38
C ILE A 230 -7.45 15.48 3.31
N LEU A 231 -6.70 15.18 2.26
CA LEU A 231 -5.39 15.76 1.96
C LEU A 231 -5.37 16.32 0.53
N ASN A 232 -5.36 17.65 0.42
CA ASN A 232 -5.25 18.37 -0.83
C ASN A 232 -3.78 18.71 -1.10
N VAL A 233 -3.18 18.16 -2.14
CA VAL A 233 -1.74 18.35 -2.43
C VAL A 233 -1.55 18.94 -3.82
N THR A 234 -0.89 20.09 -3.91
CA THR A 234 -0.62 20.77 -5.18
C THR A 234 0.87 20.96 -5.42
N GLY A 235 1.36 20.33 -6.50
CA GLY A 235 2.66 20.54 -7.08
C GLY A 235 2.66 21.64 -8.13
N THR A 236 3.85 22.14 -8.46
CA THR A 236 4.03 23.14 -9.53
C THR A 236 4.40 22.49 -10.87
N ALA A 237 4.57 23.31 -11.91
CA ALA A 237 5.03 22.82 -13.20
C ALA A 237 6.31 21.97 -13.06
N GLN A 238 6.34 20.86 -13.80
CA GLN A 238 7.44 19.89 -13.86
C GLN A 238 7.72 19.08 -12.58
N ALA A 239 6.84 19.16 -11.57
CA ALA A 239 6.95 18.43 -10.30
C ALA A 239 5.60 17.82 -9.88
N SER A 240 5.65 16.84 -8.98
CA SER A 240 4.46 16.07 -8.58
C SER A 240 3.56 16.79 -7.59
N GLY A 241 2.29 16.39 -7.47
CA GLY A 241 1.52 16.65 -6.24
C GLY A 241 2.20 15.98 -5.05
N ILE A 242 2.17 14.64 -5.03
CA ILE A 242 2.89 13.77 -4.09
C ILE A 242 3.94 13.00 -4.89
N GLY A 243 5.22 13.14 -4.55
CA GLY A 243 6.29 12.46 -5.28
C GLY A 243 7.52 13.35 -5.47
N ALA A 244 8.04 13.48 -6.69
CA ALA A 244 9.31 14.17 -6.91
C ALA A 244 9.20 15.62 -7.38
N ASN A 245 10.17 16.42 -6.94
CA ASN A 245 10.53 17.70 -7.56
C ASN A 245 11.05 17.53 -8.99
N LEU A 246 11.16 18.64 -9.72
CA LEU A 246 11.96 18.72 -10.95
C LEU A 246 13.39 18.22 -10.69
N ASN A 247 13.87 17.37 -11.59
CA ASN A 247 15.17 16.70 -11.59
C ASN A 247 15.45 15.73 -10.43
N GLN A 248 14.42 15.25 -9.73
CA GLN A 248 14.55 14.21 -8.70
C GLN A 248 13.83 12.92 -9.09
N LEU A 249 14.27 11.79 -8.52
CA LEU A 249 13.47 10.55 -8.51
C LEU A 249 12.53 10.58 -7.31
N HIS A 250 11.41 9.89 -7.39
CA HIS A 250 10.51 9.75 -6.25
C HIS A 250 10.76 8.44 -5.50
N GLY A 251 10.62 8.48 -4.18
CA GLY A 251 10.65 7.31 -3.30
C GLY A 251 9.35 6.50 -3.35
N LYS A 252 9.27 5.43 -2.56
CA LYS A 252 8.07 4.56 -2.52
C LYS A 252 6.89 5.35 -1.93
N ILE A 253 5.75 5.28 -2.61
CA ILE A 253 4.49 5.89 -2.16
C ILE A 253 3.49 4.77 -1.91
N ILE A 254 2.93 4.73 -0.70
CA ILE A 254 1.90 3.78 -0.27
C ILE A 254 0.70 4.60 0.22
N ILE A 255 -0.51 4.28 -0.26
CA ILE A 255 -1.75 4.92 0.20
C ILE A 255 -2.72 3.85 0.70
N ASN A 256 -3.00 3.85 2.00
CA ASN A 256 -3.87 2.89 2.66
C ASN A 256 -5.29 3.43 2.88
N GLY A 257 -5.48 4.75 2.89
CA GLY A 257 -6.76 5.37 3.22
C GLY A 257 -6.82 6.87 2.92
N GLY A 258 -7.89 7.51 3.41
CA GLY A 258 -8.14 8.94 3.28
C GLY A 258 -8.71 9.38 1.93
N THR A 259 -9.03 10.66 1.82
CA THR A 259 -9.42 11.32 0.56
C THR A 259 -8.26 12.17 0.06
N ILE A 260 -7.58 11.72 -0.99
CA ILE A 260 -6.36 12.34 -1.52
C ILE A 260 -6.69 13.08 -2.81
N ASN A 261 -6.63 14.42 -2.76
CA ASN A 261 -6.82 15.29 -3.92
C ASN A 261 -5.45 15.80 -4.38
N ALA A 262 -4.80 15.07 -5.29
CA ALA A 262 -3.45 15.37 -5.75
C ALA A 262 -3.45 16.03 -7.12
N VAL A 263 -2.72 17.14 -7.26
CA VAL A 263 -2.60 17.91 -8.50
C VAL A 263 -1.13 18.09 -8.91
N GLY A 264 -0.80 17.63 -10.11
CA GLY A 264 0.47 17.85 -10.78
C GLY A 264 0.42 19.04 -11.73
N GLY A 265 1.47 19.87 -11.75
CA GLY A 265 1.56 20.96 -12.72
C GLY A 265 1.81 20.48 -14.15
N MET A 266 1.94 21.40 -15.10
CA MET A 266 2.32 21.09 -16.49
C MET A 266 3.53 20.14 -16.53
N LYS A 267 3.41 19.01 -17.23
CA LYS A 267 4.39 17.91 -17.34
C LYS A 267 4.79 17.22 -16.02
N GLY A 268 4.21 17.56 -14.88
CA GLY A 268 4.37 16.84 -13.61
C GLY A 268 3.23 15.83 -13.42
N THR A 269 3.41 14.87 -12.50
CA THR A 269 2.35 13.91 -12.15
C THR A 269 1.51 14.38 -10.97
N ALA A 270 0.30 13.85 -10.77
CA ALA A 270 -0.36 14.05 -9.48
C ALA A 270 0.34 13.21 -8.39
N ILE A 271 0.62 11.94 -8.70
CA ILE A 271 1.31 11.00 -7.81
C ILE A 271 2.42 10.30 -8.60
N GLY A 272 3.68 10.42 -8.14
CA GLY A 272 4.84 9.76 -8.74
C GLY A 272 5.99 10.69 -9.15
N GLY A 273 6.35 10.69 -10.45
CA GLY A 273 7.55 11.39 -10.94
C GLY A 273 7.44 12.92 -11.13
N GLY A 274 8.55 13.62 -10.92
CA GLY A 274 8.84 14.96 -11.43
C GLY A 274 9.84 14.85 -12.59
N ILE A 275 9.83 15.79 -13.54
CA ILE A 275 10.61 15.63 -14.79
C ILE A 275 12.09 15.57 -14.49
N LYS A 276 12.81 14.59 -15.04
CA LYS A 276 14.28 14.59 -15.05
C LYS A 276 14.81 14.93 -16.44
N THR A 277 15.77 15.87 -16.52
CA THR A 277 16.35 16.28 -17.81
C THR A 277 17.35 15.29 -18.41
N SER A 278 17.82 14.29 -17.65
CA SER A 278 18.77 13.27 -18.14
C SER A 278 18.75 11.97 -17.30
N GLY A 279 19.05 10.84 -17.96
CA GLY A 279 19.24 9.52 -17.34
C GLY A 279 18.10 8.52 -17.59
N ASN A 280 18.44 7.23 -17.57
CA ASN A 280 17.53 6.10 -17.77
C ASN A 280 17.08 5.49 -16.43
N VAL A 281 16.61 6.30 -15.49
CA VAL A 281 16.21 5.83 -14.14
C VAL A 281 14.71 6.01 -13.94
N SER A 282 14.08 4.92 -13.49
CA SER A 282 12.67 4.82 -13.14
C SER A 282 12.36 5.58 -11.84
N GLY A 283 11.07 5.82 -11.56
CA GLY A 283 10.60 6.09 -10.20
C GLY A 283 10.43 4.83 -9.35
N CYS A 284 10.30 4.94 -8.02
CA CYS A 284 9.97 3.79 -7.15
C CYS A 284 8.52 3.29 -7.36
N THR A 285 8.14 2.24 -6.62
CA THR A 285 6.76 1.71 -6.60
C THR A 285 5.74 2.73 -6.09
N ILE A 286 4.57 2.76 -6.72
CA ILE A 286 3.34 3.37 -6.20
C ILE A 286 2.37 2.25 -5.83
N GLU A 287 1.87 2.24 -4.60
CA GLU A 287 1.00 1.20 -4.06
C GLU A 287 -0.26 1.84 -3.45
N ILE A 288 -1.45 1.44 -3.91
CA ILE A 288 -2.73 1.98 -3.45
C ILE A 288 -3.58 0.82 -2.91
N ASN A 289 -3.70 0.76 -1.59
CA ASN A 289 -4.44 -0.27 -0.85
C ASN A 289 -5.87 0.17 -0.51
N GLY A 290 -6.14 1.48 -0.49
CA GLY A 290 -7.45 2.04 -0.17
C GLY A 290 -7.54 3.55 -0.36
N GLY A 291 -8.65 4.13 0.09
CA GLY A 291 -8.93 5.58 0.01
C GLY A 291 -9.72 6.00 -1.24
N ILE A 292 -9.95 7.31 -1.34
CA ILE A 292 -10.57 8.01 -2.48
C ILE A 292 -9.49 8.90 -3.09
N ILE A 293 -8.98 8.55 -4.27
CA ILE A 293 -7.82 9.18 -4.89
C ILE A 293 -8.24 9.96 -6.13
N ASN A 294 -8.29 11.28 -6.01
CA ASN A 294 -8.51 12.20 -7.14
C ASN A 294 -7.15 12.73 -7.61
N ALA A 295 -6.61 12.11 -8.66
CA ALA A 295 -5.31 12.42 -9.24
C ALA A 295 -5.49 13.18 -10.56
N SER A 296 -5.01 14.43 -10.63
CA SER A 296 -5.10 15.26 -11.84
C SER A 296 -3.75 15.83 -12.25
N ALA A 297 -3.34 15.61 -13.50
CA ALA A 297 -2.11 16.17 -14.06
C ALA A 297 -2.41 17.24 -15.13
N GLY A 298 -1.67 18.35 -15.06
CA GLY A 298 -1.69 19.39 -16.10
C GLY A 298 -1.13 18.90 -17.44
N ARG A 299 -1.24 19.76 -18.47
CA ARG A 299 -0.78 19.51 -19.85
C ARG A 299 0.54 18.74 -19.94
N TYR A 300 0.57 17.67 -20.73
CA TYR A 300 1.67 16.71 -20.91
C TYR A 300 2.07 15.86 -19.69
N GLY A 301 1.39 15.97 -18.54
CA GLY A 301 1.60 15.13 -17.37
C GLY A 301 0.69 13.89 -17.37
N THR A 302 1.15 12.82 -16.70
CA THR A 302 0.37 11.60 -16.42
C THR A 302 -0.15 11.69 -14.98
N ALA A 303 -1.38 11.28 -14.68
CA ALA A 303 -1.95 11.48 -13.35
C ALA A 303 -1.21 10.64 -12.29
N ILE A 304 -1.10 9.32 -12.51
CA ILE A 304 -0.40 8.40 -11.61
C ILE A 304 0.67 7.65 -12.40
N GLY A 305 1.93 7.79 -12.00
CA GLY A 305 3.03 7.06 -12.62
C GLY A 305 4.28 7.90 -12.88
N GLY A 306 4.88 7.66 -14.04
CA GLY A 306 6.15 8.26 -14.46
C GLY A 306 6.02 9.60 -15.19
N VAL A 307 7.17 10.16 -15.58
CA VAL A 307 7.29 11.43 -16.32
C VAL A 307 7.88 11.23 -17.71
N GLU A 308 7.81 12.25 -18.56
CA GLU A 308 8.28 12.25 -19.96
C GLU A 308 9.57 11.43 -20.17
N ARG A 309 9.42 10.27 -20.85
CA ARG A 309 10.45 9.26 -21.19
C ARG A 309 10.99 8.38 -20.05
N GLN A 310 10.33 8.34 -18.90
CA GLN A 310 10.73 7.52 -17.75
C GLN A 310 9.50 6.78 -17.17
N SER A 311 9.65 5.48 -16.96
CA SER A 311 8.66 4.65 -16.26
C SER A 311 8.75 4.84 -14.74
N ASN A 312 7.82 4.21 -14.02
CA ASN A 312 8.02 3.85 -12.62
C ASN A 312 8.36 2.36 -12.53
N ALA A 313 8.90 1.91 -11.40
CA ALA A 313 9.19 0.51 -11.16
C ALA A 313 7.90 -0.32 -11.30
N GLU A 314 6.89 -0.01 -10.48
CA GLU A 314 5.58 -0.69 -10.47
C GLU A 314 4.46 0.27 -10.04
N ILE A 315 3.23 0.02 -10.52
CA ILE A 315 2.01 0.65 -10.02
C ILE A 315 1.07 -0.48 -9.58
N ILE A 316 0.75 -0.53 -8.29
CA ILE A 316 -0.06 -1.59 -7.68
C ILE A 316 -1.33 -0.98 -7.09
N VAL A 317 -2.50 -1.49 -7.48
CA VAL A 317 -3.80 -1.12 -6.92
C VAL A 317 -4.46 -2.36 -6.33
N ASN A 318 -4.65 -2.37 -5.01
CA ASN A 318 -5.30 -3.46 -4.27
C ASN A 318 -6.72 -3.10 -3.80
N GLY A 319 -7.10 -1.83 -3.82
CA GLY A 319 -8.40 -1.35 -3.35
C GLY A 319 -8.58 0.16 -3.52
N GLY A 320 -9.70 0.68 -2.99
CA GLY A 320 -10.04 2.11 -3.04
C GLY A 320 -10.77 2.53 -4.33
N TYR A 321 -11.10 3.82 -4.41
CA TYR A 321 -11.58 4.47 -5.63
C TYR A 321 -10.47 5.38 -6.17
N ILE A 322 -10.13 5.23 -7.44
CA ILE A 322 -9.12 6.04 -8.12
C ILE A 322 -9.78 6.74 -9.30
N LYS A 323 -9.68 8.06 -9.34
CA LYS A 323 -9.98 8.88 -10.51
C LYS A 323 -8.70 9.54 -11.01
N ALA A 324 -8.19 9.04 -12.12
CA ALA A 324 -6.96 9.50 -12.75
C ALA A 324 -7.30 10.31 -14.01
N THR A 325 -7.14 11.63 -13.93
CA THR A 325 -7.39 12.55 -15.04
C THR A 325 -6.09 13.13 -15.56
N ALA A 326 -5.83 12.95 -16.86
CA ALA A 326 -4.72 13.61 -17.54
C ALA A 326 -5.24 14.47 -18.69
N ASP A 327 -4.49 15.51 -19.04
CA ASP A 327 -4.81 16.42 -20.13
C ASP A 327 -4.83 15.70 -21.50
N ALA A 328 -5.69 16.17 -22.42
CA ALA A 328 -5.88 15.56 -23.75
C ALA A 328 -4.60 15.50 -24.63
N SER A 329 -3.51 16.14 -24.23
CA SER A 329 -2.18 16.00 -24.86
C SER A 329 -1.44 14.71 -24.51
N VAL A 330 -1.96 13.87 -23.62
CA VAL A 330 -1.51 12.48 -23.39
C VAL A 330 -2.66 11.49 -23.60
N THR A 331 -2.35 10.28 -24.06
CA THR A 331 -3.36 9.27 -24.41
C THR A 331 -3.73 8.33 -23.25
N TYR A 332 -3.15 8.54 -22.07
CA TYR A 332 -3.37 7.73 -20.88
C TYR A 332 -3.11 8.55 -19.61
N SER A 333 -3.78 8.16 -18.54
CA SER A 333 -3.76 8.80 -17.22
C SER A 333 -2.93 8.04 -16.17
N ILE A 334 -2.77 6.73 -16.34
CA ILE A 334 -1.99 5.87 -15.45
C ILE A 334 -0.94 5.13 -16.29
N GLY A 335 0.30 5.06 -15.81
CA GLY A 335 1.38 4.26 -16.42
C GLY A 335 2.71 5.00 -16.65
N PRO A 336 3.52 4.59 -17.64
CA PRO A 336 4.82 5.22 -17.93
C PRO A 336 4.64 6.65 -18.36
N GLY A 337 5.47 7.60 -17.94
CA GLY A 337 5.34 8.96 -18.45
C GLY A 337 5.65 9.07 -19.95
N ARG A 338 5.16 10.14 -20.59
CA ARG A 338 5.15 10.35 -22.06
C ARG A 338 6.38 9.79 -22.80
N MET A 339 6.28 8.58 -23.36
CA MET A 339 7.36 7.96 -24.12
C MET A 339 7.32 8.38 -25.59
N THR A 340 8.46 8.80 -26.16
CA THR A 340 8.63 8.82 -27.61
C THR A 340 8.66 7.38 -28.14
N PRO A 341 7.96 7.06 -29.24
CA PRO A 341 7.90 5.69 -29.76
C PRO A 341 9.22 5.31 -30.44
N THR A 342 10.14 4.77 -29.64
CA THR A 342 11.38 4.10 -30.09
C THR A 342 11.38 2.70 -29.52
N THR A 343 11.65 1.70 -30.36
CA THR A 343 11.01 0.37 -30.28
C THR A 343 11.47 -0.58 -29.16
N GLU A 344 12.54 -0.29 -28.42
CA GLU A 344 13.16 -1.29 -27.51
C GLU A 344 13.68 -0.72 -26.17
N GLN A 345 13.23 0.47 -25.75
CA GLN A 345 13.72 1.09 -24.52
C GLN A 345 12.63 1.30 -23.46
N PHE A 346 13.04 1.01 -22.21
CA PHE A 346 12.29 1.04 -20.95
C PHE A 346 11.42 -0.19 -20.72
N GLY A 347 11.73 -0.90 -19.63
CA GLY A 347 11.20 -2.23 -19.32
C GLY A 347 9.71 -2.22 -19.00
N VAL A 348 9.14 -3.43 -19.06
CA VAL A 348 7.76 -3.78 -18.69
C VAL A 348 7.17 -2.86 -17.62
N ASN A 349 6.14 -2.09 -17.98
CA ASN A 349 5.38 -1.33 -16.98
C ASN A 349 4.46 -2.30 -16.27
N ASN A 350 4.89 -2.73 -15.09
CA ASN A 350 4.15 -3.58 -14.18
C ASN A 350 3.00 -2.78 -13.54
N ILE A 351 1.88 -2.71 -14.25
CA ILE A 351 0.62 -2.17 -13.75
C ILE A 351 -0.25 -3.33 -13.26
N TYR A 352 -0.35 -3.45 -11.94
CA TYR A 352 -1.10 -4.49 -11.26
C TYR A 352 -2.40 -3.94 -10.68
N ILE A 353 -3.55 -4.45 -11.10
CA ILE A 353 -4.85 -4.11 -10.51
C ILE A 353 -5.49 -5.38 -9.93
N ASN A 354 -5.49 -5.48 -8.61
CA ASN A 354 -6.00 -6.60 -7.83
C ASN A 354 -7.35 -6.31 -7.18
N GLY A 355 -7.80 -5.05 -7.23
CA GLY A 355 -9.07 -4.59 -6.66
C GLY A 355 -9.28 -3.09 -6.84
N GLY A 356 -10.39 -2.59 -6.30
CA GLY A 356 -10.79 -1.19 -6.38
C GLY A 356 -11.64 -0.84 -7.61
N SER A 357 -11.98 0.45 -7.72
CA SER A 357 -12.62 1.06 -8.88
C SER A 357 -11.67 2.10 -9.44
N VAL A 358 -11.20 1.92 -10.68
CA VAL A 358 -10.15 2.72 -11.31
C VAL A 358 -10.69 3.41 -12.57
N ASP A 359 -11.22 4.61 -12.40
CA ASP A 359 -11.57 5.55 -13.47
C ASP A 359 -10.28 6.19 -14.01
N GLY A 360 -9.64 5.49 -14.95
CA GLY A 360 -8.40 5.93 -15.58
C GLY A 360 -8.17 5.28 -16.94
N THR A 361 -7.57 6.03 -17.86
CA THR A 361 -7.08 5.52 -19.14
C THR A 361 -5.66 4.98 -19.05
N PHE A 362 -5.40 3.91 -19.79
CA PHE A 362 -4.12 3.20 -19.91
C PHE A 362 -3.66 3.21 -21.36
N ARG A 363 -2.36 2.97 -21.61
CA ARG A 363 -1.81 3.05 -22.97
C ARG A 363 -2.25 1.83 -23.80
N SER A 364 -2.78 2.08 -25.00
CA SER A 364 -3.37 1.06 -25.89
C SER A 364 -2.34 0.17 -26.63
N THR A 365 -1.19 -0.14 -26.03
CA THR A 365 -0.12 -0.92 -26.66
C THR A 365 0.23 -2.15 -25.83
N ASP A 366 0.52 -3.27 -26.49
CA ASP A 366 0.86 -4.58 -25.91
C ASP A 366 1.97 -4.61 -24.83
N TYR A 367 2.72 -3.52 -24.67
CA TYR A 367 3.80 -3.32 -23.70
C TYR A 367 3.31 -2.94 -22.29
N ASP A 368 2.11 -2.36 -22.16
CA ASP A 368 1.56 -1.82 -20.92
C ASP A 368 0.29 -2.59 -20.50
N LYS A 369 0.38 -3.93 -20.51
CA LYS A 369 -0.74 -4.82 -20.16
C LYS A 369 -1.09 -4.67 -18.68
N VAL A 370 -2.22 -4.03 -18.42
CA VAL A 370 -2.88 -4.07 -17.11
C VAL A 370 -3.21 -5.54 -16.80
N GLN A 371 -2.65 -6.02 -15.71
CA GLN A 371 -2.73 -7.41 -15.30
C GLN A 371 -3.03 -7.50 -13.79
N ASP A 372 -3.46 -8.66 -13.31
CA ASP A 372 -3.45 -8.94 -11.88
C ASP A 372 -2.03 -9.35 -11.42
N LYS A 373 -1.85 -9.47 -10.11
CA LYS A 373 -0.64 -9.98 -9.45
C LYS A 373 -0.17 -11.36 -9.92
N ASP A 374 -1.01 -12.14 -10.59
CA ASP A 374 -0.69 -13.49 -11.08
C ASP A 374 -0.32 -13.46 -12.58
N GLY A 375 -0.40 -12.29 -13.23
CA GLY A 375 -0.06 -12.06 -14.64
C GLY A 375 -1.22 -12.26 -15.62
N ASN A 376 -2.46 -12.42 -15.14
CA ASN A 376 -3.63 -12.50 -16.01
C ASN A 376 -3.97 -11.11 -16.55
N LYS A 377 -4.19 -11.00 -17.87
CA LYS A 377 -4.63 -9.73 -18.48
C LYS A 377 -6.02 -9.33 -17.98
N LEU A 378 -6.23 -8.03 -17.82
CA LEU A 378 -7.51 -7.48 -17.37
C LEU A 378 -8.17 -6.60 -18.43
N LYS A 379 -9.50 -6.77 -18.60
CA LYS A 379 -10.38 -5.84 -19.30
C LYS A 379 -11.04 -4.89 -18.29
N GLN A 380 -11.17 -3.61 -18.64
CA GLN A 380 -11.98 -2.66 -17.86
C GLN A 380 -13.44 -2.89 -18.18
N VAL A 381 -14.30 -2.89 -17.16
CA VAL A 381 -15.75 -2.91 -17.27
C VAL A 381 -16.31 -1.78 -16.42
N VAL A 382 -17.23 -1.00 -16.98
CA VAL A 382 -17.95 0.05 -16.25
C VAL A 382 -19.31 -0.48 -15.85
N LEU A 383 -19.51 -0.67 -14.55
CA LEU A 383 -20.75 -1.16 -13.96
C LEU A 383 -21.50 -0.01 -13.29
N THR A 384 -22.83 0.01 -13.38
CA THR A 384 -23.68 1.07 -12.80
C THR A 384 -24.63 0.47 -11.77
N MET A 385 -24.75 1.07 -10.59
CA MET A 385 -25.74 0.66 -9.59
C MET A 385 -27.16 1.06 -10.02
N PRO A 386 -28.22 0.32 -9.62
CA PRO A 386 -29.57 0.53 -10.17
C PRO A 386 -30.30 1.79 -9.71
N ASP A 387 -29.85 2.44 -8.63
CA ASP A 387 -30.31 3.78 -8.22
C ASP A 387 -29.11 4.73 -8.11
N ALA A 388 -28.92 5.57 -9.12
CA ALA A 388 -27.80 6.50 -9.17
C ALA A 388 -27.91 7.65 -8.14
N VAL A 389 -29.10 7.95 -7.62
CA VAL A 389 -29.31 9.03 -6.64
C VAL A 389 -28.98 8.54 -5.24
N GLU A 390 -29.43 7.33 -4.88
CA GLU A 390 -29.08 6.72 -3.58
C GLU A 390 -27.61 6.30 -3.53
N MET A 391 -27.09 5.72 -4.62
CA MET A 391 -25.83 4.98 -4.61
C MET A 391 -24.64 5.74 -5.19
N ALA A 392 -24.75 7.04 -5.46
CA ALA A 392 -23.61 7.89 -5.82
C ALA A 392 -22.71 8.21 -4.61
N ASN A 393 -21.38 8.19 -4.81
CA ASN A 393 -20.37 8.45 -3.78
C ASN A 393 -20.55 7.59 -2.52
N LYS A 394 -20.89 6.31 -2.68
CA LYS A 394 -21.11 5.35 -1.57
C LYS A 394 -20.00 4.33 -1.49
N GLU A 395 -19.57 4.02 -0.26
CA GLU A 395 -18.70 2.88 -0.03
C GLU A 395 -19.46 1.58 -0.35
N VAL A 396 -18.85 0.74 -1.17
CA VAL A 396 -19.35 -0.58 -1.56
C VAL A 396 -18.25 -1.63 -1.41
N THR A 397 -18.64 -2.87 -1.14
CA THR A 397 -17.71 -3.99 -0.93
C THR A 397 -17.73 -4.96 -2.10
N VAL A 398 -16.58 -5.23 -2.71
CA VAL A 398 -16.40 -6.25 -3.74
C VAL A 398 -15.44 -7.30 -3.20
N GLY A 399 -15.92 -8.54 -3.05
CA GLY A 399 -15.09 -9.62 -2.52
C GLY A 399 -14.47 -9.26 -1.17
N SER A 400 -13.13 -9.23 -1.12
CA SER A 400 -12.35 -8.91 0.08
C SER A 400 -11.99 -7.41 0.24
N TRP A 401 -12.33 -6.55 -0.72
CA TRP A 401 -11.92 -5.14 -0.73
C TRP A 401 -13.09 -4.16 -0.82
N LYS A 402 -12.80 -2.90 -0.49
CA LYS A 402 -13.74 -1.79 -0.49
C LYS A 402 -13.38 -0.77 -1.55
N THR A 403 -14.39 -0.12 -2.09
CA THR A 403 -14.25 1.00 -3.02
C THR A 403 -15.42 1.97 -2.83
N VAL A 404 -15.43 3.06 -3.59
CA VAL A 404 -16.50 4.05 -3.60
C VAL A 404 -17.03 4.18 -5.03
N THR A 405 -18.34 4.26 -5.19
CA THR A 405 -18.97 4.59 -6.48
C THR A 405 -18.74 6.04 -6.85
N ASP A 406 -18.72 6.38 -8.14
CA ASP A 406 -18.62 7.78 -8.56
C ASP A 406 -19.93 8.58 -8.34
N SER A 407 -19.97 9.83 -8.81
CA SER A 407 -21.14 10.70 -8.76
C SER A 407 -22.34 10.25 -9.60
N GLU A 408 -22.15 9.27 -10.49
CA GLU A 408 -23.18 8.64 -11.33
C GLU A 408 -23.46 7.19 -10.89
N ALA A 409 -23.00 6.82 -9.69
CA ALA A 409 -23.06 5.49 -9.09
C ALA A 409 -22.37 4.37 -9.89
N LYS A 410 -21.30 4.72 -10.62
CA LYS A 410 -20.50 3.77 -11.42
C LYS A 410 -19.32 3.20 -10.65
N LEU A 411 -18.90 2.02 -11.08
CA LEU A 411 -17.69 1.30 -10.69
C LEU A 411 -16.89 0.97 -11.95
N TYR A 412 -15.60 1.21 -11.91
CA TYR A 412 -14.66 1.06 -13.03
C TYR A 412 -13.74 -0.12 -12.72
N VAL A 413 -14.22 -1.32 -12.96
CA VAL A 413 -13.63 -2.55 -12.43
C VAL A 413 -12.73 -3.21 -13.46
N TYR A 414 -11.63 -3.80 -12.99
CA TYR A 414 -10.72 -4.58 -13.83
C TYR A 414 -10.89 -6.06 -13.53
N VAL A 415 -11.21 -6.83 -14.56
CA VAL A 415 -11.55 -8.26 -14.47
C VAL A 415 -10.83 -9.04 -15.57
N THR A 416 -10.60 -10.33 -15.38
CA THR A 416 -9.96 -11.16 -16.40
C THR A 416 -10.81 -11.23 -17.67
N GLU A 417 -10.18 -11.48 -18.82
CA GLU A 417 -10.88 -11.56 -20.12
C GLU A 417 -12.05 -12.56 -20.09
N ASP A 418 -11.93 -13.66 -19.34
CA ASP A 418 -12.94 -14.73 -19.20
C ASP A 418 -14.06 -14.42 -18.18
N THR A 419 -14.01 -13.29 -17.46
CA THR A 419 -15.05 -12.94 -16.49
C THR A 419 -16.35 -12.60 -17.22
N THR A 420 -17.44 -13.26 -16.82
CA THR A 420 -18.80 -13.05 -17.36
C THR A 420 -19.75 -12.39 -16.38
N GLY A 421 -19.64 -12.68 -15.08
CA GLY A 421 -20.50 -12.11 -14.04
C GLY A 421 -19.74 -11.26 -13.02
N TYR A 422 -20.45 -10.35 -12.35
CA TYR A 422 -19.89 -9.50 -11.30
C TYR A 422 -20.92 -9.21 -10.22
N ALA A 423 -20.50 -9.10 -8.96
CA ALA A 423 -21.39 -8.70 -7.87
C ALA A 423 -20.68 -7.86 -6.81
N VAL A 424 -21.45 -6.95 -6.21
CA VAL A 424 -21.02 -6.00 -5.18
C VAL A 424 -22.03 -6.00 -4.04
N THR A 425 -21.57 -5.74 -2.81
CA THR A 425 -22.42 -5.60 -1.62
C THR A 425 -22.52 -4.14 -1.19
N TYR A 426 -23.74 -3.66 -0.99
CA TYR A 426 -24.04 -2.33 -0.45
C TYR A 426 -25.20 -2.43 0.55
N ALA A 427 -25.07 -1.77 1.71
CA ALA A 427 -26.08 -1.78 2.79
C ALA A 427 -26.59 -3.19 3.20
N GLY A 428 -25.76 -4.24 3.07
CA GLY A 428 -26.13 -5.63 3.37
C GLY A 428 -26.90 -6.36 2.25
N LYS A 429 -27.17 -5.68 1.13
CA LYS A 429 -27.77 -6.24 -0.08
C LYS A 429 -26.70 -6.52 -1.13
N ILE A 430 -26.95 -7.50 -2.01
CA ILE A 430 -26.08 -7.83 -3.14
C ILE A 430 -26.69 -7.26 -4.43
N TYR A 431 -25.85 -6.62 -5.24
CA TYR A 431 -26.17 -6.13 -6.58
C TYR A 431 -25.28 -6.86 -7.59
N ARG A 432 -25.84 -7.37 -8.68
CA ARG A 432 -25.09 -8.22 -9.63
C ARG A 432 -25.45 -8.04 -11.09
N THR A 433 -24.61 -8.59 -11.95
CA THR A 433 -24.95 -9.03 -13.32
C THR A 433 -24.30 -10.39 -13.55
N ASP A 434 -24.95 -11.25 -14.34
CA ASP A 434 -24.39 -12.53 -14.80
C ASP A 434 -23.80 -12.44 -16.22
N ASP A 435 -23.94 -11.26 -16.86
CA ASP A 435 -23.44 -10.93 -18.20
C ASP A 435 -22.95 -9.47 -18.21
N ILE A 436 -21.68 -9.26 -17.87
CA ILE A 436 -21.04 -7.95 -17.84
C ILE A 436 -20.81 -7.35 -19.23
N GLU A 437 -20.96 -8.14 -20.30
CA GLU A 437 -20.72 -7.69 -21.67
C GLU A 437 -21.97 -7.04 -22.28
N ASN A 438 -23.15 -7.58 -21.96
CA ASN A 438 -24.44 -7.06 -22.43
C ASN A 438 -25.22 -6.27 -21.36
N GLN A 439 -24.96 -6.49 -20.07
CA GLN A 439 -25.66 -5.82 -18.96
C GLN A 439 -24.69 -5.16 -17.98
N THR A 440 -24.45 -3.86 -18.20
CA THR A 440 -23.61 -3.01 -17.33
C THR A 440 -24.34 -2.46 -16.10
N THR A 441 -25.67 -2.42 -16.08
CA THR A 441 -26.43 -2.03 -14.88
C THR A 441 -26.69 -3.23 -13.98
N LEU A 442 -26.22 -3.15 -12.73
CA LEU A 442 -26.39 -4.21 -11.74
C LEU A 442 -27.84 -4.25 -11.24
N THR A 443 -28.36 -5.44 -10.96
CA THR A 443 -29.68 -5.67 -10.37
C THR A 443 -29.55 -6.16 -8.93
N GLU A 444 -30.48 -5.73 -8.06
CA GLU A 444 -30.55 -6.27 -6.69
C GLU A 444 -30.87 -7.76 -6.75
N TYR A 445 -30.06 -8.58 -6.08
CA TYR A 445 -30.26 -10.01 -6.02
C TYR A 445 -31.47 -10.35 -5.15
N SER A 446 -32.55 -10.79 -5.80
CA SER A 446 -33.82 -11.20 -5.20
C SER A 446 -34.02 -12.73 -5.17
N GLY A 447 -32.96 -13.50 -5.50
CA GLY A 447 -32.99 -14.95 -5.44
C GLY A 447 -32.89 -15.50 -4.01
N SER A 448 -32.97 -16.82 -3.90
CA SER A 448 -32.82 -17.52 -2.61
C SER A 448 -31.42 -17.35 -2.01
N ASP A 449 -31.33 -17.46 -0.69
CA ASP A 449 -30.05 -17.58 0.02
C ASP A 449 -29.19 -18.72 -0.56
N CYS A 450 -27.88 -18.60 -0.36
CA CYS A 450 -26.90 -19.59 -0.78
C CYS A 450 -27.21 -20.99 -0.26
N THR A 451 -27.43 -21.92 -1.20
CA THR A 451 -27.71 -23.34 -0.96
C THR A 451 -26.45 -24.22 -0.92
N CYS A 452 -25.26 -23.61 -0.99
CA CYS A 452 -24.00 -24.32 -0.87
C CYS A 452 -23.81 -24.92 0.53
N THR A 453 -23.51 -26.21 0.57
CA THR A 453 -23.16 -26.99 1.75
C THR A 453 -21.89 -27.79 1.46
N ASP A 454 -21.28 -28.33 2.50
CA ASP A 454 -20.16 -29.28 2.40
C ASP A 454 -20.52 -30.59 1.67
N ALA A 455 -21.80 -30.85 1.41
CA ALA A 455 -22.30 -32.01 0.67
C ALA A 455 -22.52 -31.76 -0.83
N ASN A 456 -22.61 -30.49 -1.29
CA ASN A 456 -22.95 -30.16 -2.69
C ASN A 456 -22.01 -29.14 -3.36
N SER A 457 -21.03 -28.62 -2.61
CA SER A 457 -20.01 -27.65 -3.05
C SER A 457 -18.63 -28.07 -2.50
N SER A 458 -17.57 -27.57 -3.11
CA SER A 458 -16.19 -27.98 -2.85
C SER A 458 -15.25 -26.77 -2.74
N ILE A 459 -14.09 -26.95 -2.10
CA ILE A 459 -12.94 -26.04 -2.25
C ILE A 459 -11.77 -26.79 -2.88
N LYS A 460 -11.00 -26.10 -3.72
CA LYS A 460 -9.85 -26.66 -4.42
C LYS A 460 -8.58 -25.89 -4.06
N LEU A 461 -7.65 -26.57 -3.42
CA LEU A 461 -6.36 -26.01 -3.01
C LEU A 461 -5.36 -26.04 -4.18
N SER A 462 -4.81 -24.88 -4.54
CA SER A 462 -3.71 -24.79 -5.49
C SER A 462 -2.37 -24.56 -4.79
N VAL A 463 -1.47 -25.52 -4.93
CA VAL A 463 -0.07 -25.48 -4.45
C VAL A 463 0.77 -26.47 -5.29
N PRO A 464 2.06 -26.19 -5.60
CA PRO A 464 2.92 -27.10 -6.36
C PRO A 464 3.14 -28.46 -5.68
N ASP A 465 3.37 -29.52 -6.45
CA ASP A 465 3.63 -30.88 -5.92
C ASP A 465 5.00 -30.99 -5.22
N GLU A 466 5.99 -30.21 -5.68
CA GLU A 466 7.32 -30.12 -5.09
C GLU A 466 7.79 -28.66 -5.01
N ILE A 467 8.47 -28.34 -3.92
CA ILE A 467 9.13 -27.08 -3.63
C ILE A 467 10.59 -27.39 -3.35
N THR A 468 11.50 -26.87 -4.16
CA THR A 468 12.94 -26.97 -3.90
C THR A 468 13.41 -25.71 -3.20
N VAL A 469 13.98 -25.84 -1.99
CA VAL A 469 14.56 -24.72 -1.25
C VAL A 469 16.08 -24.78 -1.36
N ASN A 470 16.69 -23.74 -1.93
CA ASN A 470 18.14 -23.68 -2.11
C ASN A 470 18.86 -23.43 -0.77
N LYS A 471 19.92 -24.21 -0.50
CA LYS A 471 20.71 -24.12 0.73
C LYS A 471 21.24 -22.75 1.07
N ILE A 472 21.67 -21.99 0.05
CA ILE A 472 22.26 -20.67 0.23
C ILE A 472 21.18 -19.63 0.54
N VAL A 473 20.05 -19.72 -0.16
CA VAL A 473 18.92 -18.78 -0.04
C VAL A 473 18.19 -18.96 1.30
N GLY A 474 18.25 -20.17 1.87
CA GLY A 474 17.73 -20.46 3.21
C GLY A 474 16.21 -20.56 3.30
N GLN A 475 15.45 -19.93 2.39
CA GLN A 475 14.00 -20.02 2.33
C GLN A 475 13.40 -19.77 0.94
N THR A 476 12.13 -20.10 0.76
CA THR A 476 11.33 -19.85 -0.46
C THR A 476 9.89 -19.54 -0.07
N LYS A 477 9.26 -18.56 -0.72
CA LYS A 477 7.85 -18.19 -0.48
C LYS A 477 6.96 -18.59 -1.65
N ILE A 478 5.84 -19.26 -1.39
CA ILE A 478 4.86 -19.70 -2.40
C ILE A 478 3.45 -19.32 -1.95
N LYS A 479 2.69 -18.66 -2.83
CA LYS A 479 1.31 -18.24 -2.55
C LYS A 479 0.38 -19.46 -2.51
N LEU A 480 -0.58 -19.45 -1.57
CA LEU A 480 -1.70 -20.38 -1.55
C LEU A 480 -2.93 -19.71 -2.16
N THR A 481 -3.59 -20.39 -3.10
CA THR A 481 -4.91 -20.00 -3.60
C THR A 481 -5.90 -21.14 -3.39
N THR A 482 -7.16 -20.77 -3.19
CA THR A 482 -8.26 -21.71 -2.96
C THR A 482 -9.46 -21.27 -3.77
N ASP A 483 -9.89 -22.10 -4.70
CA ASP A 483 -11.06 -21.85 -5.54
C ASP A 483 -12.30 -22.48 -4.89
N PHE A 484 -13.46 -21.84 -5.03
CA PHE A 484 -14.74 -22.38 -4.57
C PHE A 484 -15.54 -22.98 -5.72
N GLU A 485 -15.75 -24.29 -5.70
CA GLU A 485 -16.61 -25.01 -6.63
C GLU A 485 -18.04 -25.02 -6.06
N LYS A 486 -18.84 -24.01 -6.43
CA LYS A 486 -20.24 -23.93 -5.99
C LYS A 486 -21.11 -25.01 -6.64
N SER A 487 -22.13 -25.46 -5.91
CA SER A 487 -23.19 -26.33 -6.42
C SER A 487 -23.84 -25.75 -7.70
N SER A 488 -24.16 -26.62 -8.66
CA SER A 488 -24.87 -26.27 -9.90
C SER A 488 -26.20 -25.55 -9.64
N ASP A 489 -26.85 -25.89 -8.54
CA ASP A 489 -28.18 -25.43 -8.18
C ASP A 489 -28.12 -24.15 -7.32
N CYS A 490 -26.91 -23.71 -6.94
CA CYS A 490 -26.71 -22.49 -6.18
C CYS A 490 -26.72 -21.26 -7.11
N THR A 491 -27.89 -20.62 -7.16
CA THR A 491 -28.10 -19.34 -7.85
C THR A 491 -27.47 -18.15 -7.14
N TYR A 492 -26.97 -18.30 -5.91
CA TYR A 492 -26.32 -17.23 -5.16
C TYR A 492 -25.02 -16.77 -5.87
N PRO A 493 -24.81 -15.44 -6.00
CA PRO A 493 -23.82 -14.93 -6.94
C PRO A 493 -22.38 -15.15 -6.50
N THR A 494 -22.05 -14.77 -5.27
CA THR A 494 -20.67 -14.65 -4.79
C THR A 494 -20.51 -15.31 -3.43
N HIS A 495 -19.39 -15.98 -3.23
CA HIS A 495 -19.06 -16.66 -1.99
C HIS A 495 -17.71 -16.12 -1.51
N ILE A 496 -17.73 -15.26 -0.49
CA ILE A 496 -16.51 -14.79 0.15
C ILE A 496 -16.09 -15.85 1.16
N LEU A 497 -15.01 -16.56 0.87
CA LEU A 497 -14.45 -17.58 1.75
C LEU A 497 -13.39 -16.96 2.67
N ASN A 498 -13.57 -17.12 3.98
CA ASN A 498 -12.49 -16.93 4.94
C ASN A 498 -11.67 -18.22 5.02
N CYS A 499 -10.62 -18.31 4.21
CA CYS A 499 -9.70 -19.46 4.19
C CYS A 499 -8.64 -19.35 5.29
N THR A 500 -8.47 -20.42 6.06
CA THR A 500 -7.37 -20.63 7.01
C THR A 500 -6.50 -21.77 6.48
N TYR A 501 -5.20 -21.53 6.37
CA TYR A 501 -4.23 -22.54 5.92
C TYR A 501 -3.39 -23.05 7.10
N THR A 502 -3.10 -24.35 7.11
CA THR A 502 -2.24 -24.99 8.13
C THR A 502 -1.32 -26.03 7.48
N LEU A 503 -0.19 -26.32 8.13
CA LEU A 503 0.81 -27.26 7.65
C LEU A 503 1.03 -28.38 8.67
N THR A 504 1.07 -29.62 8.17
CA THR A 504 1.20 -30.84 8.99
C THR A 504 2.14 -31.84 8.32
N THR A 505 2.59 -32.87 9.04
CA THR A 505 3.30 -34.01 8.44
C THR A 505 2.39 -34.74 7.45
N ALA A 506 2.93 -35.15 6.30
CA ALA A 506 2.20 -35.98 5.33
C ALA A 506 2.18 -37.46 5.74
N ASP A 507 1.75 -37.72 6.96
CA ASP A 507 1.56 -39.05 7.54
C ASP A 507 0.14 -39.19 8.11
N GLU A 508 -0.17 -40.35 8.69
CA GLU A 508 -1.48 -40.64 9.30
C GLU A 508 -1.72 -39.87 10.62
N ASN A 509 -0.68 -39.28 11.21
CA ASN A 509 -0.76 -38.59 12.50
C ASN A 509 -0.98 -37.08 12.36
N GLU A 510 -0.71 -36.50 11.18
CA GLU A 510 -0.89 -35.07 10.83
C GLU A 510 -0.34 -34.11 11.90
N THR A 511 0.87 -34.40 12.40
CA THR A 511 1.51 -33.56 13.42
C THR A 511 1.91 -32.19 12.87
N ALA A 512 1.82 -31.14 13.69
CA ALA A 512 2.27 -29.81 13.28
C ALA A 512 3.77 -29.82 12.95
N ILE A 513 4.14 -29.24 11.80
CA ILE A 513 5.56 -29.13 11.41
C ILE A 513 6.26 -28.01 12.20
N SER A 514 7.59 -28.11 12.34
CA SER A 514 8.37 -26.98 12.86
C SER A 514 8.37 -25.82 11.86
N SER A 515 8.27 -24.60 12.37
CA SER A 515 8.54 -23.36 11.62
C SER A 515 9.93 -23.39 10.96
N ASP A 516 10.92 -24.08 11.55
CA ASP A 516 12.26 -24.26 10.94
C ASP A 516 12.26 -25.15 9.67
N LEU A 517 11.12 -25.69 9.27
CA LEU A 517 10.93 -26.42 8.02
C LEU A 517 9.97 -25.66 7.09
N ALA A 518 8.79 -25.28 7.57
CA ALA A 518 7.92 -24.34 6.88
C ALA A 518 6.86 -23.75 7.81
N GLU A 519 6.40 -22.54 7.47
CA GLU A 519 5.31 -21.84 8.14
C GLU A 519 4.33 -21.22 7.14
N VAL A 520 3.16 -20.78 7.62
CA VAL A 520 2.20 -19.99 6.81
C VAL A 520 2.24 -18.54 7.29
N VAL A 521 2.53 -17.62 6.38
CA VAL A 521 2.52 -16.17 6.64
C VAL A 521 1.71 -15.49 5.55
N ASP A 522 0.65 -14.76 5.92
CA ASP A 522 -0.19 -13.94 5.03
C ASP A 522 -0.72 -14.66 3.76
N GLY A 523 -1.03 -15.95 3.89
CA GLY A 523 -1.51 -16.78 2.77
C GLY A 523 -0.40 -17.31 1.85
N TYR A 524 0.85 -17.29 2.31
CA TYR A 524 2.00 -17.92 1.64
C TYR A 524 2.56 -19.04 2.53
N ILE A 525 3.02 -20.13 1.93
CA ILE A 525 3.99 -21.03 2.56
C ILE A 525 5.36 -20.34 2.49
N VAL A 526 6.00 -20.17 3.64
CA VAL A 526 7.44 -19.88 3.75
C VAL A 526 8.12 -21.20 4.07
N ALA A 527 8.79 -21.80 3.08
CA ALA A 527 9.53 -23.05 3.26
C ALA A 527 11.00 -22.75 3.50
N HIS A 528 11.58 -23.29 4.56
CA HIS A 528 12.98 -23.10 4.94
C HIS A 528 13.85 -24.25 4.44
N TYR A 529 15.12 -23.98 4.15
CA TYR A 529 16.05 -25.01 3.72
C TYR A 529 16.29 -26.00 4.85
N LYS A 530 16.09 -27.28 4.54
CA LYS A 530 16.45 -28.40 5.39
C LYS A 530 16.96 -29.52 4.50
N GLN A 531 18.09 -30.11 4.88
CA GLN A 531 18.77 -31.12 4.06
C GLN A 531 17.87 -32.34 3.79
N GLY A 532 17.77 -32.74 2.53
CA GLY A 532 16.92 -33.85 2.08
C GLY A 532 15.47 -33.45 1.75
N THR A 533 14.64 -34.45 1.44
CA THR A 533 13.23 -34.26 1.07
C THR A 533 12.30 -34.57 2.24
N HIS A 534 11.43 -33.62 2.57
CA HIS A 534 10.45 -33.69 3.65
C HIS A 534 9.05 -33.61 3.04
N LYS A 535 8.18 -34.60 3.30
CA LYS A 535 6.79 -34.53 2.86
C LYS A 535 5.93 -33.80 3.90
N ILE A 536 5.19 -32.80 3.45
CA ILE A 536 4.25 -32.05 4.29
C ILE A 536 2.86 -32.06 3.64
N ARG A 537 1.82 -31.96 4.47
CA ARG A 537 0.42 -31.81 4.06
C ARG A 537 0.00 -30.37 4.29
N VAL A 538 -0.33 -29.70 3.20
CA VAL A 538 -0.96 -28.36 3.22
C VAL A 538 -2.46 -28.58 3.36
N LYS A 539 -3.07 -27.98 4.38
CA LYS A 539 -4.52 -28.07 4.62
C LYS A 539 -5.13 -26.68 4.50
N VAL A 540 -6.26 -26.59 3.82
CA VAL A 540 -7.13 -25.40 3.83
C VAL A 540 -8.47 -25.75 4.45
N THR A 541 -8.91 -24.88 5.35
CA THR A 541 -10.26 -24.88 5.91
C THR A 541 -10.90 -23.54 5.57
N ALA A 542 -12.08 -23.57 4.96
CA ALA A 542 -12.86 -22.38 4.64
C ALA A 542 -14.28 -22.51 5.22
N THR A 543 -14.84 -21.40 5.70
CA THR A 543 -16.21 -21.39 6.24
C THR A 543 -17.13 -20.55 5.37
N LEU A 544 -18.29 -21.10 5.02
CA LEU A 544 -19.37 -20.41 4.31
C LEU A 544 -20.71 -20.84 4.91
N ASN A 545 -21.52 -19.87 5.34
CA ASN A 545 -22.86 -20.08 5.93
C ASN A 545 -22.92 -21.10 7.08
N GLY A 546 -21.83 -21.24 7.85
CA GLY A 546 -21.71 -22.20 8.94
C GLY A 546 -21.26 -23.60 8.53
N TYR A 547 -21.17 -23.90 7.23
CA TYR A 547 -20.55 -25.11 6.71
C TYR A 547 -19.03 -24.93 6.62
N ILE A 548 -18.30 -26.02 6.88
CA ILE A 548 -16.83 -26.04 6.90
C ILE A 548 -16.33 -26.88 5.74
N PHE A 549 -15.73 -26.22 4.76
CA PHE A 549 -15.10 -26.83 3.60
C PHE A 549 -13.64 -27.12 3.93
N ASN A 550 -13.19 -28.34 3.65
CA ASN A 550 -11.81 -28.76 3.89
C ASN A 550 -11.22 -29.38 2.62
N ASN A 551 -9.98 -29.03 2.30
CA ASN A 551 -9.18 -29.73 1.30
C ASN A 551 -7.72 -29.79 1.79
N SER A 552 -6.97 -30.77 1.32
CA SER A 552 -5.56 -30.94 1.67
C SER A 552 -4.77 -31.54 0.52
N LYS A 553 -3.53 -31.10 0.38
CA LYS A 553 -2.59 -31.61 -0.63
C LYS A 553 -1.23 -31.91 -0.01
N ASP A 554 -0.73 -33.10 -0.30
CA ASP A 554 0.62 -33.52 0.10
C ASP A 554 1.63 -33.00 -0.93
N ILE A 555 2.69 -32.36 -0.42
CA ILE A 555 3.76 -31.76 -1.23
C ILE A 555 5.13 -32.15 -0.67
N SER A 556 6.16 -32.08 -1.51
CA SER A 556 7.54 -32.36 -1.11
C SER A 556 8.34 -31.07 -0.95
N LEU A 557 8.97 -30.86 0.20
CA LEU A 557 9.99 -29.82 0.43
C LEU A 557 11.38 -30.45 0.31
N THR A 558 12.10 -30.15 -0.76
CA THR A 558 13.44 -30.69 -1.03
C THR A 558 14.51 -29.62 -0.82
N GLY A 559 15.46 -29.85 0.09
CA GLY A 559 16.65 -29.00 0.20
C GLY A 559 17.65 -29.27 -0.94
N ASP A 560 17.97 -28.25 -1.74
CA ASP A 560 19.09 -28.33 -2.70
C ASP A 560 20.43 -28.08 -1.98
N ASP A 561 21.04 -29.17 -1.53
CA ASP A 561 22.36 -29.21 -0.90
C ASP A 561 23.50 -28.70 -1.80
N LYS A 562 23.33 -28.73 -3.13
CA LYS A 562 24.39 -28.43 -4.11
C LYS A 562 24.37 -26.99 -4.60
N SER A 563 23.27 -26.27 -4.39
CA SER A 563 23.08 -24.86 -4.76
C SER A 563 23.36 -24.60 -6.24
N GLN A 564 22.70 -25.39 -7.10
CA GLN A 564 22.98 -25.44 -8.54
C GLN A 564 21.95 -24.65 -9.36
N PHE A 565 22.44 -23.78 -10.23
CA PHE A 565 21.63 -22.97 -11.13
C PHE A 565 21.64 -23.60 -12.53
N ASP A 566 20.49 -24.12 -12.95
CA ASP A 566 20.34 -24.81 -14.23
C ASP A 566 20.07 -23.83 -15.37
N ILE A 567 21.06 -23.58 -16.23
CA ILE A 567 20.97 -22.68 -17.39
C ILE A 567 19.92 -23.14 -18.42
N SER A 568 19.46 -24.38 -18.35
CA SER A 568 18.34 -24.85 -19.18
C SER A 568 16.99 -24.26 -18.79
N LYS A 569 16.82 -23.73 -17.55
CA LYS A 569 15.56 -23.16 -17.06
C LYS A 569 15.33 -21.69 -17.45
N GLY A 570 16.36 -20.99 -17.90
CA GLY A 570 16.30 -19.60 -18.35
C GLY A 570 17.69 -18.97 -18.44
N ASN A 571 17.77 -17.73 -18.91
CA ASN A 571 19.02 -16.96 -18.83
C ASN A 571 19.46 -16.82 -17.37
N ILE A 572 20.78 -16.90 -17.12
CA ILE A 572 21.34 -16.66 -15.79
C ILE A 572 21.93 -15.25 -15.76
N LYS A 573 21.46 -14.40 -14.86
CA LYS A 573 22.00 -13.06 -14.63
C LYS A 573 22.52 -12.97 -13.20
N ILE A 574 23.73 -12.46 -13.01
CA ILE A 574 24.37 -12.32 -11.71
C ILE A 574 24.69 -10.84 -11.50
N THR A 575 24.01 -10.21 -10.54
CA THR A 575 24.19 -8.80 -10.19
C THR A 575 24.80 -8.66 -8.80
N LYS A 576 25.42 -7.52 -8.50
CA LYS A 576 25.61 -7.10 -7.11
C LYS A 576 24.23 -6.97 -6.44
N ASN A 577 24.14 -7.32 -5.16
CA ASN A 577 23.02 -6.88 -4.35
C ASN A 577 23.32 -5.43 -3.90
N ASN A 578 22.35 -4.52 -4.02
CA ASN A 578 22.57 -3.09 -3.75
C ASN A 578 22.43 -2.71 -2.27
N ASP A 579 21.83 -3.58 -1.46
CA ASP A 579 21.60 -3.38 -0.02
C ASP A 579 22.69 -4.04 0.83
N ASN A 580 23.39 -5.05 0.27
CA ASN A 580 24.49 -5.72 0.94
C ASN A 580 25.63 -6.10 -0.04
N ASN A 581 26.79 -5.45 0.11
CA ASN A 581 27.99 -5.70 -0.70
C ASN A 581 28.59 -7.11 -0.53
N ASP A 582 28.25 -7.82 0.56
CA ASP A 582 28.65 -9.21 0.80
C ASP A 582 27.70 -10.22 0.11
N ILE A 583 26.72 -9.75 -0.67
CA ILE A 583 25.73 -10.56 -1.39
C ILE A 583 25.75 -10.26 -2.90
N VAL A 584 25.50 -11.29 -3.70
CA VAL A 584 25.21 -11.22 -5.14
C VAL A 584 23.85 -11.85 -5.40
N THR A 585 23.07 -11.26 -6.30
CA THR A 585 21.77 -11.79 -6.70
C THR A 585 21.94 -12.59 -7.99
N VAL A 586 21.53 -13.86 -7.98
CA VAL A 586 21.51 -14.74 -9.14
C VAL A 586 20.06 -14.90 -9.60
N THR A 587 19.75 -14.43 -10.79
CA THR A 587 18.46 -14.64 -11.45
C THR A 587 18.57 -15.78 -12.44
N VAL A 588 17.63 -16.73 -12.43
CA VAL A 588 17.46 -17.77 -13.45
C VAL A 588 16.08 -17.61 -14.09
N GLY A 589 16.06 -17.15 -15.35
CA GLY A 589 14.80 -16.77 -16.00
C GLY A 589 14.16 -15.57 -15.31
N THR A 590 13.08 -15.79 -14.57
CA THR A 590 12.36 -14.78 -13.78
C THR A 590 12.59 -14.90 -12.27
N THR A 591 13.26 -15.96 -11.79
CA THR A 591 13.42 -16.23 -10.35
C THR A 591 14.78 -15.76 -9.85
N SER A 592 14.80 -14.87 -8.86
CA SER A 592 16.02 -14.33 -8.26
C SER A 592 16.35 -14.94 -6.89
N TYR A 593 17.65 -15.05 -6.60
CA TYR A 593 18.20 -15.70 -5.42
C TYR A 593 19.39 -14.88 -4.88
N ASP A 594 19.32 -14.44 -3.63
CA ASP A 594 20.45 -13.76 -2.98
C ASP A 594 21.44 -14.76 -2.38
N ILE A 595 22.73 -14.54 -2.64
CA ILE A 595 23.84 -15.47 -2.34
C ILE A 595 25.01 -14.71 -1.70
N PRO A 596 25.63 -15.18 -0.60
CA PRO A 596 26.87 -14.62 -0.09
C PRO A 596 27.98 -14.65 -1.16
N LYS A 597 28.60 -13.49 -1.40
CA LYS A 597 29.57 -13.24 -2.47
C LYS A 597 30.84 -14.10 -2.40
N ASN A 598 31.14 -14.65 -1.22
CA ASN A 598 32.26 -15.56 -0.98
C ASN A 598 31.96 -17.03 -1.32
N MET A 599 30.73 -17.38 -1.70
CA MET A 599 30.33 -18.74 -2.08
C MET A 599 30.58 -19.03 -3.56
N GLU A 600 30.75 -20.31 -3.90
CA GLU A 600 30.84 -20.77 -5.29
C GLU A 600 29.44 -20.97 -5.90
N ILE A 601 29.15 -20.25 -6.97
CA ILE A 601 27.91 -20.37 -7.75
C ILE A 601 28.09 -21.48 -8.77
N TYR A 602 27.50 -22.65 -8.54
CA TYR A 602 27.51 -23.75 -9.51
C TYR A 602 26.46 -23.52 -10.59
N ILE A 603 26.88 -23.38 -11.84
CA ILE A 603 26.00 -23.40 -13.00
C ILE A 603 26.10 -24.78 -13.65
N VAL A 604 24.95 -25.42 -13.85
CA VAL A 604 24.77 -26.72 -14.47
C VAL A 604 23.84 -26.61 -15.68
N GLN A 605 23.73 -27.67 -16.48
CA GLN A 605 22.81 -27.72 -17.62
C GLN A 605 22.11 -29.08 -17.68
N SER A 606 20.77 -29.10 -17.66
CA SER A 606 19.98 -30.34 -17.79
C SER A 606 19.69 -30.75 -19.24
N THR A 607 19.70 -29.81 -20.18
CA THR A 607 19.51 -30.09 -21.62
C THR A 607 20.83 -30.38 -22.33
N SER A 608 20.79 -31.15 -23.43
CA SER A 608 21.99 -31.47 -24.22
C SER A 608 22.65 -30.24 -24.89
N GLN A 609 21.87 -29.19 -25.16
CA GLN A 609 22.30 -27.87 -25.58
C GLN A 609 21.26 -26.82 -25.11
N THR A 610 21.68 -25.57 -24.91
CA THR A 610 20.78 -24.42 -24.69
C THR A 610 21.20 -23.20 -25.51
N SER A 611 20.26 -22.28 -25.76
CA SER A 611 20.53 -20.93 -26.29
C SER A 611 20.49 -19.84 -25.23
N ASN A 612 20.17 -20.20 -23.98
CA ASN A 612 20.17 -19.27 -22.84
C ASN A 612 21.58 -18.78 -22.55
N VAL A 613 21.70 -17.55 -22.05
CA VAL A 613 22.98 -16.86 -21.84
C VAL A 613 23.27 -16.65 -20.35
N ILE A 614 24.56 -16.52 -20.02
CA ILE A 614 25.03 -16.14 -18.69
C ILE A 614 25.51 -14.68 -18.75
N GLU A 615 25.03 -13.82 -17.86
CA GLU A 615 25.43 -12.42 -17.73
C GLU A 615 25.93 -12.14 -16.30
N VAL A 616 27.12 -11.55 -16.15
CA VAL A 616 27.64 -11.08 -14.87
C VAL A 616 27.80 -9.57 -14.94
N VAL A 617 27.07 -8.82 -14.10
CA VAL A 617 26.99 -7.35 -14.14
C VAL A 617 28.06 -6.70 -13.27
N GLN A 618 28.46 -5.47 -13.65
CA GLN A 618 29.44 -4.63 -12.95
C GLN A 618 29.27 -4.64 -11.41
N GLY A 619 30.37 -4.90 -10.70
CA GLY A 619 30.45 -4.92 -9.24
C GLY A 619 30.04 -6.22 -8.54
N ALA A 620 29.45 -7.20 -9.26
CA ALA A 620 29.05 -8.47 -8.66
C ALA A 620 30.26 -9.23 -8.09
N ASN A 621 31.35 -9.32 -8.86
CA ASN A 621 32.61 -10.03 -8.55
C ASN A 621 32.43 -11.43 -7.91
N PRO A 622 31.73 -12.37 -8.57
CA PRO A 622 31.43 -13.68 -7.99
C PRO A 622 32.54 -14.72 -8.23
N THR A 623 32.45 -15.85 -7.53
CA THR A 623 33.09 -17.11 -7.95
C THR A 623 32.05 -18.03 -8.59
N ILE A 624 32.28 -18.46 -9.85
CA ILE A 624 31.37 -19.30 -10.62
C ILE A 624 32.06 -20.62 -10.98
N VAL A 625 31.35 -21.74 -10.86
CA VAL A 625 31.76 -23.05 -11.37
C VAL A 625 30.85 -23.47 -12.51
N LEU A 626 31.36 -23.65 -13.72
CA LEU A 626 30.62 -24.23 -14.85
C LEU A 626 30.82 -25.74 -14.87
N ASP A 627 29.73 -26.51 -14.78
CA ASP A 627 29.75 -27.97 -14.78
C ASP A 627 28.97 -28.55 -15.97
N ASN A 628 29.69 -29.08 -16.95
CA ASN A 628 29.16 -29.73 -18.17
C ASN A 628 28.21 -28.86 -19.05
N ILE A 629 28.55 -27.58 -19.23
CA ILE A 629 27.75 -26.62 -20.00
C ILE A 629 27.90 -26.80 -21.53
N ASN A 630 26.82 -26.64 -22.30
CA ASN A 630 26.83 -26.56 -23.77
C ASN A 630 25.85 -25.47 -24.25
N ILE A 631 26.33 -24.22 -24.30
CA ILE A 631 25.58 -23.05 -24.78
C ILE A 631 25.94 -22.76 -26.24
N LEU A 632 24.91 -22.54 -27.07
CA LEU A 632 25.01 -22.01 -28.42
C LEU A 632 24.10 -20.77 -28.54
N SER A 633 24.64 -19.58 -28.24
CA SER A 633 23.94 -18.33 -28.52
C SER A 633 23.93 -18.08 -30.03
N ARG A 634 22.73 -18.01 -30.59
CA ARG A 634 22.47 -17.58 -31.98
C ARG A 634 22.06 -16.11 -32.08
N SER A 635 22.14 -15.37 -30.97
CA SER A 635 21.84 -13.95 -30.95
C SER A 635 22.93 -13.16 -31.67
N SER A 636 22.51 -12.18 -32.47
CA SER A 636 23.41 -11.18 -33.05
C SER A 636 23.92 -10.17 -32.02
N ILE A 637 23.17 -9.97 -30.93
CA ILE A 637 23.43 -8.94 -29.91
C ILE A 637 23.98 -9.49 -28.59
N ASN A 638 23.57 -10.69 -28.17
CA ASN A 638 23.90 -11.25 -26.85
C ASN A 638 24.92 -12.39 -26.94
N ASN A 639 26.03 -12.24 -26.22
CA ASN A 639 27.01 -13.30 -26.06
C ASN A 639 26.51 -14.42 -25.13
N ALA A 640 26.99 -15.64 -25.37
CA ALA A 640 26.69 -16.81 -24.55
C ALA A 640 27.16 -16.68 -23.09
N LEU A 641 28.27 -15.96 -22.87
CA LEU A 641 28.73 -15.48 -21.58
C LEU A 641 29.11 -14.00 -21.74
N THR A 642 28.48 -13.12 -20.97
CA THR A 642 28.73 -11.68 -20.91
C THR A 642 29.26 -11.32 -19.53
N ILE A 643 30.32 -10.50 -19.48
CA ILE A 643 30.92 -9.99 -18.25
C ILE A 643 30.95 -8.47 -18.40
N GLY A 644 30.34 -7.75 -17.47
CA GLY A 644 30.30 -6.29 -17.45
C GLY A 644 31.64 -5.66 -17.08
N ASP A 645 31.71 -4.34 -17.23
CA ASP A 645 32.91 -3.56 -16.92
C ASP A 645 33.31 -3.68 -15.44
N ASP A 646 34.61 -3.66 -15.17
CA ASP A 646 35.23 -3.74 -13.84
C ASP A 646 34.75 -4.92 -12.94
N VAL A 647 34.31 -6.03 -13.54
CA VAL A 647 33.99 -7.27 -12.80
C VAL A 647 35.24 -8.13 -12.58
N GLU A 648 35.53 -8.43 -11.31
CA GLU A 648 36.50 -9.45 -10.91
C GLU A 648 35.82 -10.82 -10.81
N LEU A 649 35.77 -11.56 -11.92
CA LEU A 649 35.15 -12.90 -11.98
C LEU A 649 36.19 -14.00 -11.75
N THR A 650 36.00 -14.83 -10.72
CA THR A 650 36.70 -16.12 -10.61
C THR A 650 35.88 -17.22 -11.30
N LEU A 651 36.35 -17.71 -12.45
CA LEU A 651 35.69 -18.78 -13.21
C LEU A 651 36.43 -20.11 -13.06
N ARG A 652 35.72 -21.13 -12.56
CA ARG A 652 36.17 -22.51 -12.44
C ARG A 652 35.40 -23.41 -13.41
N LEU A 653 36.05 -24.44 -13.93
CA LEU A 653 35.49 -25.33 -14.94
C LEU A 653 35.54 -26.78 -14.46
N LYS A 654 34.43 -27.50 -14.65
CA LYS A 654 34.25 -28.91 -14.31
C LYS A 654 33.53 -29.63 -15.46
N GLY A 655 33.98 -30.84 -15.79
CA GLY A 655 33.45 -31.57 -16.94
C GLY A 655 33.71 -30.87 -18.29
N THR A 656 32.88 -31.16 -19.29
CA THR A 656 33.06 -30.62 -20.65
C THR A 656 32.22 -29.36 -20.84
N ASN A 657 32.88 -28.20 -20.91
CA ASN A 657 32.20 -26.91 -21.11
C ASN A 657 32.42 -26.38 -22.54
N LYS A 658 31.32 -26.11 -23.24
CA LYS A 658 31.26 -25.61 -24.61
C LYS A 658 30.41 -24.35 -24.66
N ILE A 659 31.02 -23.23 -25.03
CA ILE A 659 30.39 -21.92 -25.09
C ILE A 659 30.63 -21.36 -26.51
N GLU A 660 29.56 -21.24 -27.29
CA GLU A 660 29.57 -20.76 -28.67
C GLU A 660 28.64 -19.55 -28.81
N SER A 661 29.14 -18.47 -29.41
CA SER A 661 28.40 -17.24 -29.71
C SER A 661 28.52 -16.90 -31.19
N GLN A 662 27.44 -16.38 -31.79
CA GLN A 662 27.43 -15.88 -33.17
C GLN A 662 27.61 -14.35 -33.26
N SER A 663 27.62 -13.64 -32.13
CA SER A 663 27.92 -12.20 -32.06
C SER A 663 29.42 -11.92 -32.11
N VAL A 664 29.78 -10.69 -32.54
CA VAL A 664 31.16 -10.23 -32.74
C VAL A 664 31.68 -9.33 -31.60
N ASN A 665 30.83 -9.03 -30.60
CA ASN A 665 31.23 -8.18 -29.47
C ASN A 665 32.23 -8.93 -28.57
N LEU A 666 33.45 -8.39 -28.49
CA LEU A 666 34.59 -9.01 -27.82
C LEU A 666 34.41 -9.06 -26.30
N ALA A 667 34.34 -10.25 -25.72
CA ALA A 667 34.48 -10.42 -24.28
C ALA A 667 35.95 -10.17 -23.87
N ALA A 668 36.22 -9.04 -23.22
CA ALA A 668 37.56 -8.66 -22.76
C ALA A 668 37.97 -9.41 -21.47
N VAL A 669 38.13 -10.74 -21.56
CA VAL A 669 38.48 -11.55 -20.39
C VAL A 669 39.95 -11.36 -20.01
N ARG A 670 40.21 -10.48 -19.03
CA ARG A 670 41.52 -10.39 -18.35
C ARG A 670 41.55 -11.34 -17.15
N GLY A 671 42.64 -12.08 -17.00
CA GLY A 671 42.96 -12.79 -15.74
C GLY A 671 42.51 -14.25 -15.61
N ILE A 672 42.29 -15.00 -16.72
CA ILE A 672 41.98 -16.43 -16.61
C ILE A 672 43.19 -17.20 -16.03
N THR A 673 43.04 -17.78 -14.85
CA THR A 673 43.95 -18.80 -14.31
C THR A 673 43.28 -20.17 -14.42
N ALA A 674 43.46 -20.86 -15.56
CA ALA A 674 42.82 -22.15 -15.84
C ALA A 674 43.77 -23.33 -15.60
N THR A 675 43.29 -24.36 -14.87
CA THR A 675 43.99 -25.64 -14.65
C THR A 675 43.44 -26.79 -15.50
N SER A 676 42.51 -26.53 -16.43
CA SER A 676 41.89 -27.55 -17.30
C SER A 676 41.38 -26.98 -18.63
N ASN A 677 41.08 -27.87 -19.58
CA ASN A 677 40.77 -27.54 -20.99
C ASN A 677 39.45 -26.75 -21.15
N LEU A 678 39.55 -25.48 -21.56
CA LEU A 678 38.43 -24.69 -22.09
C LEU A 678 38.49 -24.64 -23.62
N LEU A 679 37.40 -25.00 -24.31
CA LEU A 679 37.29 -24.87 -25.77
C LEU A 679 36.38 -23.68 -26.15
N LEU A 680 36.97 -22.48 -26.21
CA LEU A 680 36.26 -21.28 -26.66
C LEU A 680 36.25 -21.23 -28.20
N LYS A 681 35.07 -21.28 -28.83
CA LYS A 681 34.90 -21.15 -30.29
C LYS A 681 34.15 -19.86 -30.64
N ILE A 682 34.91 -18.85 -31.07
CA ILE A 682 34.38 -17.61 -31.63
C ILE A 682 34.30 -17.78 -33.16
N ARG A 683 33.12 -17.55 -33.75
CA ARG A 683 32.93 -17.65 -35.21
C ARG A 683 32.72 -16.26 -35.81
N VAL A 684 33.81 -15.58 -36.14
CA VAL A 684 33.76 -14.26 -36.79
C VAL A 684 33.20 -14.40 -38.20
N ILE A 685 32.02 -13.84 -38.44
CA ILE A 685 31.46 -13.66 -39.80
C ILE A 685 31.76 -12.22 -40.21
N MET A 686 32.87 -12.02 -40.94
CA MET A 686 33.12 -10.77 -41.66
C MET A 686 32.27 -10.77 -42.94
N THR A 687 31.14 -10.06 -42.91
CA THR A 687 30.48 -9.60 -44.14
C THR A 687 31.19 -8.32 -44.57
N VAL A 688 32.03 -8.42 -45.60
CA VAL A 688 32.57 -7.23 -46.28
C VAL A 688 31.45 -6.64 -47.15
N LEU A 689 31.17 -5.35 -46.96
CA LEU A 689 30.36 -4.52 -47.85
C LEU A 689 31.30 -3.61 -48.66
#